data_AF-A0A800AG96-F1
#
_entry.id   AF-A0A800AG96-F1
#
_cell.length_a   1.000
_cell.length_b   1.000
_cell.length_c   1.000
_cell.angle_alpha   90.00
_cell.angle_beta   90.00
_cell.angle_gamma   90.00
#
_symmetry.space_group_name_H-M   'P 1'
#
loop_
_entity.id
_entity.type
_entity.pdbx_description
1 polymer ?
#
loop_
_entity_poly.entity_id
_entity_poly.type
_entity_poly.pdbx_seq_one_letter_code
_entity_poly.pdbx_strand_id
1 'polypeptide(L)'
;MLKLPRQNGTRVAYSTFDIMMKILMRYSCLLLFILFAINTSSQRLIGAEDNYIRVLASDTKSVVMEFVTPSLGENGLPFFVESVDLEGQTFQRLTLKGLTYIIEEGKPQLPIKGVLLQIPANAQVDLRVESKETMTYSGYRIPYFDEAIYAKDAFYPQYPAEIEALGFLRDVRVANVSIYPIQYNPLRNEVKFHRRLELTVSFQYSRQSFSRPRPSSAPSADSRNASGEIENSDFQRIYRDLIVNFNPNFPLIKSISPRAPQKESNLNSTAYKLIVDQDGIYRLTYRDLKQAGIDVADINPKTLELSNKGKAVPIFVSGENDGTFDFMDYIEFQGEFNRGTYSLFGEYTTENVYWLSWGEHIGRGTRMAIEDATPEENHSIAARPASYQAAAHFEQDNFRGSLGYVDERRDIWFWKNMSPGIHEYPFELHDIQQNTESIIRIMFHGHTLSDHHISAFVNGASLSSIRWRGQEKYLLEIPLDSMFLKEGKNVLMLTLRTDTSAGKEDRVYLNWFEVEHWRAFRAYNNRIEFEIPNKGLYQFKITGFTNPNIEIYKGGFSKLTNIKIESDGVDETGSINYAVTFFDEIVQPTKYIALTAENKKSPKAIVKDESSKLRSSLNGADYIIIVYDEFYEAVLPLAKYRSNKFRVAVVKVQDIYDEFSFGLLTPEAIRGFIRYAYHYWRPPAPSYILLVGDASWDFRRGKNYVPAYYVNTYKWGQTASDHFYACVNGDDPLPDLFIGRITTRTKEATRAVVEKIIRYESQPVLGDWRRCLLMLAAAGDFIRDSEQLLKDYVPIDLGYKVARVYTDPNSSYYGDTAQLLDFWNAGSSFVHFTGHGGGHIWADSSLFTLNDVQFLLNKNRPAFVTSFTCFTSYFDDPGKSGLNEKLVNLEEGGAIAAFGSTGLGWVKGDYYMEQGLFNSLFRNGSRRIGQVIVETKVWMLLNTYHSLKVNMISLLDMAFEHRTSQTERTYSAPFAT
;
A
#
# COMPACT_ATOMS: atom_id res chain seq x y z
N MET A 1 65.42 -7.94 37.11
CA MET A 1 66.69 -8.66 36.91
C MET A 1 66.41 -10.16 36.89
N LEU A 2 66.87 -10.84 35.83
CA LEU A 2 67.33 -12.24 35.73
C LEU A 2 66.36 -13.37 36.10
N LYS A 3 65.78 -14.08 35.11
CA LYS A 3 66.28 -15.31 34.44
C LYS A 3 66.24 -16.58 35.31
N LEU A 4 65.34 -17.49 34.91
CA LEU A 4 65.30 -18.96 35.08
C LEU A 4 66.69 -19.64 34.98
N PRO A 5 66.97 -20.84 35.59
CA PRO A 5 66.49 -22.13 35.04
C PRO A 5 66.38 -23.40 35.95
N ARG A 6 65.59 -24.36 35.42
CA ARG A 6 65.70 -25.86 35.32
C ARG A 6 65.75 -26.82 36.53
N GLN A 7 64.66 -27.61 36.62
CA GLN A 7 64.50 -29.08 36.59
C GLN A 7 65.26 -30.06 37.52
N ASN A 8 64.45 -30.85 38.24
CA ASN A 8 64.46 -32.31 38.52
C ASN A 8 63.95 -32.51 39.97
N GLY A 9 63.02 -33.37 40.35
CA GLY A 9 62.37 -34.52 39.73
C GLY A 9 62.19 -35.56 40.83
N THR A 10 60.98 -35.70 41.41
CA THR A 10 60.60 -36.88 42.22
C THR A 10 59.08 -36.98 42.32
N ARG A 11 58.58 -38.17 41.96
CA ARG A 11 57.17 -38.58 42.04
C ARG A 11 56.81 -39.04 43.46
N VAL A 12 55.48 -39.04 43.67
CA VAL A 12 54.66 -39.89 44.55
C VAL A 12 54.15 -39.22 45.82
N ALA A 13 52.89 -38.78 45.77
CA ALA A 13 51.79 -39.33 46.55
C ALA A 13 50.48 -38.66 46.09
N TYR A 14 49.73 -39.31 45.19
CA TYR A 14 48.37 -38.90 44.91
C TYR A 14 47.53 -39.18 46.16
N SER A 15 47.10 -38.12 46.85
CA SER A 15 46.16 -38.27 47.94
C SER A 15 44.86 -38.84 47.38
N THR A 16 44.33 -39.84 48.06
CA THR A 16 42.98 -40.39 47.89
C THR A 16 41.90 -39.30 47.93
N PHE A 17 42.23 -38.10 48.43
CA PHE A 17 41.41 -36.91 48.43
C PHE A 17 41.16 -36.33 47.03
N ASP A 18 42.15 -36.37 46.14
CA ASP A 18 42.09 -35.70 44.83
C ASP A 18 41.31 -36.53 43.78
N ILE A 19 41.32 -37.85 43.94
CA ILE A 19 40.45 -38.77 43.17
C ILE A 19 39.00 -38.68 43.69
N MET A 20 38.82 -38.55 45.00
CA MET A 20 37.49 -38.38 45.59
C MET A 20 36.87 -37.04 45.22
N MET A 21 37.66 -35.96 45.14
CA MET A 21 37.19 -34.63 44.68
C MET A 21 36.87 -34.60 43.18
N LYS A 22 37.63 -35.32 42.33
CA LYS A 22 37.34 -35.43 40.89
C LYS A 22 36.14 -36.33 40.61
N ILE A 23 35.89 -37.34 41.43
CA ILE A 23 34.67 -38.17 41.37
C ILE A 23 33.47 -37.34 41.87
N LEU A 24 33.58 -36.64 43.00
CA LEU A 24 32.53 -35.72 43.48
C LEU A 24 32.24 -34.58 42.50
N MET A 25 33.25 -33.97 41.84
CA MET A 25 33.05 -32.97 40.78
C MET A 25 32.43 -33.56 39.51
N ARG A 26 32.77 -34.79 39.12
CA ARG A 26 32.13 -35.44 37.96
C ARG A 26 30.69 -35.85 38.25
N TYR A 27 30.37 -36.32 39.46
CA TYR A 27 28.99 -36.64 39.85
C TYR A 27 28.16 -35.39 40.15
N SER A 28 28.75 -34.30 40.66
CA SER A 28 28.03 -33.03 40.82
C SER A 28 27.84 -32.29 39.49
N CYS A 29 28.79 -32.38 38.54
CA CYS A 29 28.56 -31.92 37.16
C CYS A 29 27.55 -32.79 36.40
N LEU A 30 27.51 -34.11 36.63
CA LEU A 30 26.51 -34.99 36.01
C LEU A 30 25.12 -34.83 36.66
N LEU A 31 25.02 -34.58 37.98
CA LEU A 31 23.76 -34.20 38.63
C LEU A 31 23.30 -32.80 38.23
N LEU A 32 24.22 -31.84 38.05
CA LEU A 32 23.89 -30.52 37.49
C LEU A 32 23.47 -30.64 36.02
N PHE A 33 24.06 -31.54 35.22
CA PHE A 33 23.61 -31.79 33.84
C PHE A 33 22.29 -32.56 33.77
N ILE A 34 21.99 -33.47 34.70
CA ILE A 34 20.72 -34.19 34.77
C ILE A 34 19.62 -33.30 35.38
N LEU A 35 19.96 -32.38 36.28
CA LEU A 35 19.04 -31.32 36.75
C LEU A 35 18.87 -30.20 35.71
N PHE A 36 19.82 -30.00 34.78
CA PHE A 36 19.64 -29.13 33.61
C PHE A 36 18.90 -29.82 32.45
N ALA A 37 19.03 -31.14 32.30
CA ALA A 37 18.35 -31.95 31.29
C ALA A 37 16.94 -32.40 31.71
N ILE A 38 16.57 -32.24 32.98
CA ILE A 38 15.19 -32.34 33.50
C ILE A 38 14.63 -30.94 33.82
N ASN A 39 15.09 -29.91 33.11
CA ASN A 39 14.19 -28.78 32.83
C ASN A 39 13.26 -29.22 31.70
N THR A 40 12.28 -30.03 32.10
CA THR A 40 10.98 -30.11 31.44
C THR A 40 10.64 -28.71 30.97
N SER A 41 10.45 -28.55 29.65
CA SER A 41 9.56 -27.57 29.03
C SER A 41 9.02 -26.58 30.06
N SER A 42 9.77 -25.51 30.32
CA SER A 42 9.23 -24.38 31.05
C SER A 42 8.16 -23.83 30.13
N GLN A 43 6.94 -24.38 30.25
CA GLN A 43 5.73 -23.67 29.95
C GLN A 43 5.92 -22.34 30.66
N ARG A 44 6.19 -21.30 29.88
CA ARG A 44 6.06 -19.93 30.38
C ARG A 44 4.74 -19.92 31.11
N LEU A 45 4.74 -19.41 32.34
CA LEU A 45 3.53 -19.05 33.07
C LEU A 45 2.80 -17.96 32.28
N ILE A 46 2.19 -18.34 31.16
CA ILE A 46 0.88 -17.86 30.76
C ILE A 46 -0.01 -18.46 31.85
N GLY A 47 -0.80 -17.63 32.55
CA GLY A 47 -1.72 -18.14 33.55
C GLY A 47 -2.45 -19.36 32.99
N ALA A 48 -2.44 -20.48 33.72
CA ALA A 48 -3.02 -21.74 33.29
C ALA A 48 -4.52 -21.64 32.92
N GLU A 49 -5.15 -20.50 33.20
CA GLU A 49 -6.54 -20.15 32.90
C GLU A 49 -6.80 -19.64 31.47
N ASP A 50 -5.79 -19.29 30.66
CA ASP A 50 -6.01 -18.68 29.32
C ASP A 50 -5.71 -19.63 28.13
N ASN A 51 -5.31 -20.89 28.40
CA ASN A 51 -4.87 -21.79 27.33
C ASN A 51 -6.03 -22.65 26.77
N TYR A 52 -6.71 -22.12 25.76
CA TYR A 52 -7.85 -22.75 25.11
C TYR A 52 -7.51 -23.93 24.19
N ILE A 53 -6.26 -24.02 23.70
CA ILE A 53 -5.87 -24.97 22.65
C ILE A 53 -4.80 -25.91 23.14
N ARG A 54 -5.01 -27.20 22.90
CA ARG A 54 -4.01 -28.24 23.10
C ARG A 54 -3.79 -29.01 21.80
N VAL A 55 -2.59 -28.95 21.25
CA VAL A 55 -2.20 -29.82 20.12
C VAL A 55 -2.00 -31.24 20.65
N LEU A 56 -2.79 -32.19 20.16
CA LEU A 56 -2.74 -33.61 20.53
C LEU A 56 -1.78 -34.38 19.64
N ALA A 57 -1.76 -34.07 18.34
CA ALA A 57 -0.85 -34.65 17.35
C ALA A 57 -0.59 -33.67 16.22
N SER A 58 0.62 -33.68 15.64
CA SER A 58 0.93 -32.95 14.42
C SER A 58 1.99 -33.70 13.64
N ASP A 59 1.68 -34.01 12.38
CA ASP A 59 2.59 -34.67 11.45
C ASP A 59 2.41 -34.13 10.02
N THR A 60 3.03 -34.79 9.03
CA THR A 60 2.96 -34.38 7.61
C THR A 60 1.61 -34.64 6.94
N LYS A 61 0.65 -35.27 7.60
CA LYS A 61 -0.66 -35.62 7.06
C LYS A 61 -1.79 -34.91 7.79
N SER A 62 -1.64 -34.61 9.08
CA SER A 62 -2.68 -33.91 9.84
C SER A 62 -2.16 -33.17 11.07
N VAL A 63 -3.02 -32.30 11.59
CA VAL A 63 -2.95 -31.71 12.92
C VAL A 63 -4.23 -32.06 13.66
N VAL A 64 -4.10 -32.65 14.85
CA VAL A 64 -5.21 -32.92 15.76
C VAL A 64 -5.04 -32.02 16.96
N MET A 65 -6.04 -31.20 17.26
CA MET A 65 -6.05 -30.30 18.39
C MET A 65 -7.38 -30.34 19.13
N GLU A 66 -7.33 -30.06 20.42
CA GLU A 66 -8.48 -29.96 21.31
C GLU A 66 -8.66 -28.49 21.71
N PHE A 67 -9.88 -27.99 21.58
CA PHE A 67 -10.31 -26.74 22.19
C PHE A 67 -11.05 -27.04 23.49
N VAL A 68 -10.61 -26.43 24.60
CA VAL A 68 -11.24 -26.57 25.91
C VAL A 68 -11.42 -25.18 26.52
N THR A 69 -12.61 -24.90 27.05
CA THR A 69 -12.88 -23.69 27.85
C THR A 69 -12.51 -23.93 29.32
N PRO A 70 -11.48 -23.23 29.86
CA PRO A 70 -10.84 -23.58 31.13
C PRO A 70 -11.58 -23.11 32.40
N SER A 71 -12.48 -22.11 32.33
CA SER A 71 -13.17 -21.56 33.51
C SER A 71 -14.68 -21.35 33.26
N LEU A 72 -15.51 -21.63 34.29
CA LEU A 72 -16.92 -21.26 34.34
C LEU A 72 -17.02 -19.75 34.60
N GLY A 73 -17.98 -19.07 33.96
CA GLY A 73 -18.38 -17.72 34.31
C GLY A 73 -19.09 -17.67 35.67
N GLU A 74 -19.63 -16.50 36.02
CA GLU A 74 -20.39 -16.34 37.26
C GLU A 74 -21.72 -17.14 37.23
N ASN A 75 -22.25 -17.45 38.42
CA ASN A 75 -23.57 -18.08 38.59
C ASN A 75 -23.75 -19.47 37.94
N GLY A 76 -22.66 -20.21 37.73
CA GLY A 76 -22.70 -21.58 37.20
C GLY A 76 -22.86 -21.67 35.67
N LEU A 77 -22.83 -20.53 34.97
CA LEU A 77 -22.79 -20.49 33.51
C LEU A 77 -21.35 -20.65 33.00
N PRO A 78 -21.14 -21.15 31.78
CA PRO A 78 -19.80 -21.32 31.23
C PRO A 78 -19.22 -20.04 30.59
N PHE A 79 -19.98 -18.93 30.61
CA PHE A 79 -19.61 -17.63 30.05
C PHE A 79 -20.11 -16.51 30.96
N PHE A 80 -19.49 -15.33 30.87
CA PHE A 80 -19.98 -14.12 31.54
C PHE A 80 -21.09 -13.49 30.70
N VAL A 81 -22.07 -12.90 31.38
CA VAL A 81 -23.23 -12.26 30.75
C VAL A 81 -23.25 -10.79 31.15
N GLU A 82 -23.19 -9.91 30.17
CA GLU A 82 -23.34 -8.46 30.35
C GLU A 82 -24.65 -8.01 29.67
N SER A 83 -25.49 -7.28 30.39
CA SER A 83 -26.67 -6.65 29.80
C SER A 83 -26.27 -5.44 28.96
N VAL A 84 -26.77 -5.37 27.73
CA VAL A 84 -26.49 -4.28 26.80
C VAL A 84 -27.80 -3.72 26.28
N ASP A 85 -28.05 -2.44 26.49
CA ASP A 85 -29.23 -1.77 25.95
C ASP A 85 -28.92 -1.19 24.56
N LEU A 86 -29.71 -1.58 23.56
CA LEU A 86 -29.65 -1.07 22.18
C LEU A 86 -31.05 -0.67 21.74
N GLU A 87 -31.23 0.59 21.34
CA GLU A 87 -32.51 1.12 20.83
C GLU A 87 -33.71 0.87 21.77
N GLY A 88 -33.47 0.97 23.09
CA GLY A 88 -34.50 0.75 24.12
C GLY A 88 -34.84 -0.71 24.37
N GLN A 89 -34.09 -1.65 23.81
CA GLN A 89 -34.22 -3.09 24.05
C GLN A 89 -32.98 -3.65 24.76
N THR A 90 -33.18 -4.51 25.74
CA THR A 90 -32.09 -5.16 26.47
C THR A 90 -31.67 -6.45 25.78
N PHE A 91 -30.37 -6.56 25.51
CA PHE A 91 -29.67 -7.71 24.96
C PHE A 91 -28.65 -8.25 25.99
N GLN A 92 -28.11 -9.43 25.71
CA GLN A 92 -27.06 -10.09 26.49
C GLN A 92 -25.81 -10.26 25.62
N ARG A 93 -24.70 -9.68 26.05
CA ARG A 93 -23.38 -9.98 25.50
C ARG A 93 -22.77 -11.14 26.29
N LEU A 94 -22.39 -12.18 25.56
CA LEU A 94 -21.77 -13.37 26.14
C LEU A 94 -20.25 -13.28 25.97
N THR A 95 -19.51 -13.37 27.07
CA THR A 95 -18.06 -13.16 27.08
C THR A 95 -17.34 -14.40 27.58
N LEU A 96 -16.30 -14.79 26.85
CA LEU A 96 -15.30 -15.76 27.28
C LEU A 96 -13.98 -15.03 27.46
N LYS A 97 -13.32 -15.25 28.60
CA LYS A 97 -12.06 -14.56 28.96
C LYS A 97 -11.01 -14.79 27.86
N GLY A 98 -10.33 -13.73 27.42
CA GLY A 98 -9.26 -13.85 26.41
C GLY A 98 -9.70 -14.22 24.99
N LEU A 99 -11.01 -14.22 24.70
CA LEU A 99 -11.56 -14.31 23.33
C LEU A 99 -12.06 -12.94 22.86
N THR A 100 -12.06 -12.74 21.55
CA THR A 100 -12.65 -11.58 20.86
C THR A 100 -14.05 -11.93 20.36
N TYR A 101 -14.62 -11.10 19.50
CA TYR A 101 -15.96 -11.31 18.94
C TYR A 101 -15.97 -11.29 17.42
N ILE A 102 -16.97 -11.93 16.83
CA ILE A 102 -17.34 -11.74 15.44
C ILE A 102 -17.88 -10.31 15.26
N ILE A 103 -17.38 -9.61 14.24
CA ILE A 103 -17.71 -8.21 13.95
C ILE A 103 -18.30 -8.14 12.54
N GLU A 104 -19.51 -8.67 12.40
CA GLU A 104 -20.26 -8.61 11.17
C GLU A 104 -21.53 -7.79 11.40
N GLU A 105 -21.74 -6.78 10.57
CA GLU A 105 -22.87 -5.87 10.70
C GLU A 105 -24.20 -6.63 10.57
N GLY A 106 -25.14 -6.35 11.48
CA GLY A 106 -26.44 -7.02 11.52
C GLY A 106 -26.45 -8.45 12.05
N LYS A 107 -25.27 -9.07 12.27
CA LYS A 107 -25.17 -10.45 12.77
C LYS A 107 -24.94 -10.50 14.29
N PRO A 108 -25.35 -11.60 14.96
CA PRO A 108 -25.14 -11.79 16.39
C PRO A 108 -23.65 -11.68 16.77
N GLN A 109 -23.34 -10.81 17.73
CA GLN A 109 -21.98 -10.67 18.27
C GLN A 109 -21.64 -11.84 19.21
N LEU A 110 -20.81 -12.78 18.76
CA LEU A 110 -20.45 -14.00 19.50
C LEU A 110 -18.93 -14.15 19.67
N PRO A 111 -18.45 -14.79 20.76
CA PRO A 111 -17.02 -15.03 20.96
C PRO A 111 -16.37 -15.88 19.85
N ILE A 112 -15.15 -15.52 19.46
CA ILE A 112 -14.33 -16.23 18.48
C ILE A 112 -12.90 -16.43 19.00
N LYS A 113 -12.28 -17.54 18.60
CA LYS A 113 -10.85 -17.81 18.78
C LYS A 113 -10.21 -18.21 17.46
N GLY A 114 -9.25 -17.41 16.98
CA GLY A 114 -8.41 -17.78 15.84
C GLY A 114 -7.20 -18.62 16.28
N VAL A 115 -6.82 -19.59 15.44
CA VAL A 115 -5.66 -20.45 15.66
C VAL A 115 -4.86 -20.58 14.36
N LEU A 116 -3.62 -20.07 14.37
CA LEU A 116 -2.74 -20.15 13.21
C LEU A 116 -2.00 -21.49 13.18
N LEU A 117 -2.09 -22.17 12.04
CA LEU A 117 -1.45 -23.45 11.78
C LEU A 117 -0.43 -23.34 10.65
N GLN A 118 0.73 -23.97 10.81
CA GLN A 118 1.63 -24.26 9.70
C GLN A 118 1.06 -25.43 8.91
N ILE A 119 0.97 -25.23 7.60
CA ILE A 119 0.45 -26.22 6.65
C ILE A 119 1.48 -26.50 5.54
N PRO A 120 1.49 -27.70 4.92
CA PRO A 120 2.38 -27.98 3.81
C PRO A 120 2.12 -27.06 2.60
N ALA A 121 3.19 -26.65 1.91
CA ALA A 121 3.10 -25.68 0.82
C ALA A 121 2.23 -26.12 -0.37
N ASN A 122 2.08 -27.42 -0.59
CA ASN A 122 1.35 -28.03 -1.70
C ASN A 122 0.09 -28.81 -1.26
N ALA A 123 -0.32 -28.68 0.01
CA ALA A 123 -1.53 -29.33 0.51
C ALA A 123 -2.75 -28.41 0.42
N GLN A 124 -3.90 -28.96 0.07
CA GLN A 124 -5.18 -28.40 0.49
C GLN A 124 -5.47 -28.86 1.91
N VAL A 125 -6.27 -28.08 2.63
CA VAL A 125 -6.63 -28.34 4.02
C VAL A 125 -8.12 -28.65 4.12
N ASP A 126 -8.45 -29.62 4.95
CA ASP A 126 -9.84 -29.99 5.28
C ASP A 126 -9.97 -30.07 6.80
N LEU A 127 -11.06 -29.54 7.35
CA LEU A 127 -11.31 -29.51 8.79
C LEU A 127 -12.49 -30.43 9.13
N ARG A 128 -12.21 -31.41 10.00
CA ARG A 128 -13.24 -32.19 10.69
C ARG A 128 -13.37 -31.70 12.13
N VAL A 129 -14.59 -31.37 12.53
CA VAL A 129 -14.93 -30.91 13.87
C VAL A 129 -15.82 -31.94 14.56
N GLU A 130 -15.46 -32.33 15.79
CA GLU A 130 -16.29 -33.18 16.63
C GLU A 130 -16.54 -32.50 17.98
N SER A 131 -17.81 -32.21 18.29
CA SER A 131 -18.17 -31.67 19.61
C SER A 131 -18.24 -32.79 20.63
N LYS A 132 -17.35 -32.77 21.62
CA LYS A 132 -17.29 -33.79 22.68
C LYS A 132 -18.18 -33.41 23.87
N GLU A 133 -18.41 -32.11 24.08
CA GLU A 133 -19.23 -31.61 25.19
C GLU A 133 -19.97 -30.33 24.77
N THR A 134 -21.30 -30.41 24.66
CA THR A 134 -22.18 -29.31 24.21
C THR A 134 -23.33 -29.09 25.19
N MET A 135 -23.63 -27.82 25.50
CA MET A 135 -24.76 -27.41 26.33
C MET A 135 -25.64 -26.44 25.55
N THR A 136 -26.95 -26.46 25.80
CA THR A 136 -27.90 -25.50 25.22
C THR A 136 -28.54 -24.68 26.32
N TYR A 137 -28.63 -23.37 26.10
CA TYR A 137 -29.26 -22.41 26.99
C TYR A 137 -30.28 -21.58 26.22
N SER A 138 -31.44 -21.30 26.80
CA SER A 138 -32.51 -20.52 26.17
C SER A 138 -32.69 -19.16 26.84
N GLY A 139 -33.35 -18.24 26.15
CA GLY A 139 -33.75 -16.94 26.71
C GLY A 139 -32.69 -15.83 26.58
N TYR A 140 -31.69 -16.03 25.71
CA TYR A 140 -30.67 -15.02 25.43
C TYR A 140 -31.01 -14.27 24.14
N ARG A 141 -30.95 -12.95 24.18
CA ARG A 141 -31.08 -12.05 23.02
C ARG A 141 -29.71 -11.43 22.75
N ILE A 142 -29.05 -11.83 21.68
CA ILE A 142 -27.68 -11.36 21.39
C ILE A 142 -27.73 -10.03 20.61
N PRO A 143 -26.87 -9.04 20.92
CA PRO A 143 -26.92 -7.69 20.31
C PRO A 143 -26.59 -7.67 18.81
N TYR A 144 -26.96 -6.54 18.18
CA TYR A 144 -26.96 -6.23 16.74
C TYR A 144 -28.06 -6.93 15.95
N PHE A 145 -29.06 -6.17 15.50
CA PHE A 145 -30.29 -6.73 14.96
C PHE A 145 -30.49 -6.31 13.50
N ASP A 146 -30.28 -7.25 12.59
CA ASP A 146 -30.85 -7.20 11.25
C ASP A 146 -32.07 -8.13 11.21
N GLU A 147 -33.22 -7.57 10.84
CA GLU A 147 -34.51 -8.29 10.87
C GLU A 147 -34.49 -9.55 9.98
N ALA A 148 -33.82 -9.49 8.82
CA ALA A 148 -33.74 -10.63 7.91
C ALA A 148 -32.80 -11.73 8.42
N ILE A 149 -31.78 -11.39 9.21
CA ILE A 149 -30.90 -12.36 9.87
C ILE A 149 -31.60 -12.98 11.09
N TYR A 150 -32.26 -12.16 11.91
CA TYR A 150 -32.88 -12.61 13.17
C TYR A 150 -34.18 -13.38 12.96
N ALA A 151 -34.80 -13.29 11.79
CA ALA A 151 -35.96 -14.10 11.40
C ALA A 151 -35.62 -15.56 11.01
N LYS A 152 -34.33 -15.94 10.94
CA LYS A 152 -33.91 -17.28 10.50
C LYS A 152 -33.87 -18.29 11.65
N ASP A 153 -34.52 -19.45 11.46
CA ASP A 153 -34.38 -20.61 12.35
C ASP A 153 -33.11 -21.41 12.05
N ALA A 154 -31.95 -20.82 12.29
CA ALA A 154 -30.66 -21.47 12.09
C ALA A 154 -29.65 -20.99 13.14
N PHE A 155 -28.74 -21.88 13.53
CA PHE A 155 -27.61 -21.48 14.38
C PHE A 155 -26.59 -20.68 13.57
N TYR A 156 -26.10 -19.60 14.18
CA TYR A 156 -25.04 -18.75 13.68
C TYR A 156 -23.85 -18.72 14.66
N PRO A 157 -22.60 -18.83 14.20
CA PRO A 157 -22.22 -19.31 12.87
C PRO A 157 -22.76 -20.72 12.60
N GLN A 158 -22.81 -21.13 11.34
CA GLN A 158 -23.39 -22.42 10.95
C GLN A 158 -22.62 -23.61 11.55
N TYR A 159 -21.28 -23.50 11.57
CA TYR A 159 -20.37 -24.51 12.10
C TYR A 159 -19.68 -24.02 13.38
N PRO A 160 -19.30 -24.91 14.31
CA PRO A 160 -18.59 -24.53 15.53
C PRO A 160 -17.10 -24.25 15.31
N ALA A 161 -16.55 -24.60 14.14
CA ALA A 161 -15.24 -24.15 13.69
C ALA A 161 -15.14 -24.23 12.16
N GLU A 162 -14.30 -23.39 11.58
CA GLU A 162 -14.01 -23.30 10.14
C GLU A 162 -12.51 -23.15 9.91
N ILE A 163 -12.04 -23.51 8.70
CA ILE A 163 -10.63 -23.36 8.31
C ILE A 163 -10.50 -22.56 7.01
N GLU A 164 -9.52 -21.68 6.96
CA GLU A 164 -9.14 -20.93 5.77
C GLU A 164 -7.62 -20.97 5.58
N ALA A 165 -7.15 -21.30 4.37
CA ALA A 165 -5.75 -21.13 4.02
C ALA A 165 -5.45 -19.65 3.77
N LEU A 166 -4.60 -19.04 4.61
CA LEU A 166 -4.34 -17.60 4.56
C LEU A 166 -3.26 -17.21 3.54
N GLY A 167 -2.32 -18.11 3.24
CA GLY A 167 -1.19 -17.80 2.37
C GLY A 167 0.15 -18.04 3.05
N PHE A 168 1.11 -17.13 2.87
CA PHE A 168 2.47 -17.26 3.40
C PHE A 168 2.78 -16.17 4.43
N LEU A 169 3.17 -16.58 5.63
CA LEU A 169 3.81 -15.68 6.60
C LEU A 169 5.33 -15.81 6.41
N ARG A 170 5.91 -14.94 5.58
CA ARG A 170 7.29 -15.03 5.12
C ARG A 170 7.52 -16.40 4.48
N ASP A 171 8.34 -17.29 5.04
CA ASP A 171 8.67 -18.58 4.38
C ASP A 171 7.79 -19.76 4.84
N VAL A 172 6.75 -19.49 5.65
CA VAL A 172 5.86 -20.50 6.24
C VAL A 172 4.45 -20.34 5.69
N ARG A 173 3.93 -21.38 5.03
CA ARG A 173 2.52 -21.40 4.61
C ARG A 173 1.61 -21.68 5.80
N VAL A 174 0.56 -20.88 5.94
CA VAL A 174 -0.30 -20.91 7.12
C VAL A 174 -1.80 -20.95 6.80
N ALA A 175 -2.57 -21.49 7.73
CA ALA A 175 -4.04 -21.48 7.74
C ALA A 175 -4.57 -21.00 9.09
N ASN A 176 -5.73 -20.35 9.09
CA ASN A 176 -6.46 -20.01 10.31
C ASN A 176 -7.58 -21.02 10.55
N VAL A 177 -7.67 -21.53 11.78
CA VAL A 177 -8.86 -22.23 12.27
C VAL A 177 -9.63 -21.26 13.17
N SER A 178 -10.78 -20.80 12.68
CA SER A 178 -11.72 -19.96 13.42
C SER A 178 -12.62 -20.85 14.25
N ILE A 179 -12.57 -20.75 15.58
CA ILE A 179 -13.36 -21.56 16.51
C ILE A 179 -14.44 -20.67 17.11
N TYR A 180 -15.67 -21.18 17.13
CA TYR A 180 -16.87 -20.52 17.63
C TYR A 180 -17.43 -21.31 18.82
N PRO A 181 -16.99 -21.02 20.05
CA PRO A 181 -17.43 -21.76 21.23
C PRO A 181 -18.91 -21.56 21.54
N ILE A 182 -19.52 -20.53 20.97
CA ILE A 182 -20.93 -20.19 21.13
C ILE A 182 -21.56 -20.06 19.74
N GLN A 183 -22.63 -20.81 19.49
CA GLN A 183 -23.53 -20.61 18.35
C GLN A 183 -24.88 -20.09 18.88
N TYR A 184 -25.56 -19.23 18.13
CA TYR A 184 -26.84 -18.64 18.52
C TYR A 184 -27.89 -18.83 17.43
N ASN A 185 -29.08 -19.28 17.82
CA ASN A 185 -30.26 -19.28 16.98
C ASN A 185 -31.14 -18.08 17.37
N PRO A 186 -31.28 -17.06 16.51
CA PRO A 186 -32.00 -15.84 16.84
C PRO A 186 -33.51 -16.03 16.94
N LEU A 187 -34.12 -16.88 16.10
CA LEU A 187 -35.56 -17.11 16.15
C LEU A 187 -35.98 -17.82 17.45
N ARG A 188 -35.17 -18.77 17.92
CA ARG A 188 -35.45 -19.56 19.13
C ARG A 188 -34.91 -18.93 20.41
N ASN A 189 -34.10 -17.87 20.31
CA ASN A 189 -33.33 -17.32 21.43
C ASN A 189 -32.51 -18.40 22.17
N GLU A 190 -31.92 -19.32 21.40
CA GLU A 190 -31.16 -20.46 21.92
C GLU A 190 -29.67 -20.29 21.64
N VAL A 191 -28.87 -20.50 22.69
CA VAL A 191 -27.41 -20.47 22.67
C VAL A 191 -26.91 -21.90 22.83
N LYS A 192 -26.04 -22.33 21.92
CA LYS A 192 -25.31 -23.59 22.00
C LYS A 192 -23.86 -23.29 22.38
N PHE A 193 -23.43 -23.83 23.51
CA PHE A 193 -22.07 -23.68 24.03
C PHE A 193 -21.28 -24.99 23.87
N HIS A 194 -20.11 -24.89 23.24
CA HIS A 194 -19.18 -25.98 23.03
C HIS A 194 -18.05 -25.90 24.04
N ARG A 195 -18.13 -26.72 25.10
CA ARG A 195 -17.09 -26.75 26.13
C ARG A 195 -15.80 -27.40 25.63
N ARG A 196 -15.97 -28.47 24.85
CA ARG A 196 -14.87 -29.26 24.28
C ARG A 196 -15.14 -29.61 22.82
N LEU A 197 -14.21 -29.21 21.96
CA LEU A 197 -14.18 -29.57 20.54
C LEU A 197 -12.87 -30.31 20.24
N GLU A 198 -12.97 -31.39 19.47
CA GLU A 198 -11.82 -32.02 18.83
C GLU A 198 -11.80 -31.62 17.36
N LEU A 199 -10.66 -31.10 16.91
CA LEU A 199 -10.45 -30.50 15.59
C LEU A 199 -9.34 -31.28 14.89
N THR A 200 -9.68 -31.93 13.78
CA THR A 200 -8.71 -32.64 12.94
C THR A 200 -8.57 -31.92 11.60
N VAL A 201 -7.42 -31.31 11.39
CA VAL A 201 -7.04 -30.68 10.11
C VAL A 201 -6.24 -31.69 9.30
N SER A 202 -6.77 -32.10 8.15
CA SER A 202 -6.11 -33.07 7.26
C SER A 202 -5.48 -32.38 6.06
N PHE A 203 -4.30 -32.85 5.65
CA PHE A 203 -3.55 -32.33 4.52
C PHE A 203 -3.76 -33.21 3.30
N GLN A 204 -4.46 -32.67 2.30
CA GLN A 204 -4.72 -33.34 1.03
C GLN A 204 -3.72 -32.87 -0.02
N TYR A 205 -2.84 -33.78 -0.45
CA TYR A 205 -1.85 -33.50 -1.49
C TYR A 205 -2.47 -33.75 -2.87
N SER A 206 -2.57 -32.70 -3.69
CA SER A 206 -3.08 -32.85 -5.06
C SER A 206 -2.06 -33.61 -5.93
N ARG A 207 -2.56 -34.52 -6.80
CA ARG A 207 -1.76 -35.19 -7.85
C ARG A 207 -1.51 -34.29 -9.07
N GLN A 208 -2.21 -33.16 -9.18
CA GLN A 208 -1.97 -32.21 -10.25
C GLN A 208 -0.57 -31.63 -10.10
N SER A 209 0.17 -31.63 -11.21
CA SER A 209 1.50 -31.07 -11.34
C SER A 209 1.47 -29.56 -11.10
N PHE A 210 1.43 -29.15 -9.83
CA PHE A 210 2.18 -27.96 -9.45
C PHE A 210 3.61 -28.24 -9.86
N SER A 211 4.13 -27.48 -10.83
CA SER A 211 5.55 -27.49 -11.17
C SER A 211 6.32 -27.51 -9.86
N ARG A 212 7.10 -28.58 -9.63
CA ARG A 212 7.80 -28.84 -8.37
C ARG A 212 8.32 -27.50 -7.83
N PRO A 213 7.91 -27.06 -6.62
CA PRO A 213 8.60 -25.97 -5.94
C PRO A 213 10.07 -26.28 -6.07
N ARG A 214 10.88 -25.35 -6.61
CA ARG A 214 12.32 -25.55 -6.53
C ARG A 214 12.59 -25.80 -5.04
N PRO A 215 13.11 -26.98 -4.63
CA PRO A 215 13.89 -27.00 -3.41
C PRO A 215 14.84 -25.82 -3.57
N SER A 216 15.11 -25.05 -2.52
CA SER A 216 16.32 -24.24 -2.55
C SER A 216 17.41 -25.16 -3.12
N SER A 217 17.93 -24.87 -4.31
CA SER A 217 18.91 -25.75 -4.92
C SER A 217 20.27 -25.66 -4.20
N ALA A 218 20.27 -25.07 -3.00
CA ALA A 218 21.15 -25.42 -1.91
C ALA A 218 20.35 -26.26 -0.88
N PRO A 219 20.74 -27.52 -0.59
CA PRO A 219 20.25 -28.19 0.60
C PRO A 219 20.49 -27.27 1.81
N SER A 220 19.54 -27.30 2.73
CA SER A 220 19.47 -26.64 4.04
C SER A 220 20.59 -27.07 5.01
N ALA A 221 21.83 -27.07 4.54
CA ALA A 221 23.02 -27.14 5.38
C ALA A 221 23.50 -25.71 5.60
N ASP A 222 23.36 -25.28 6.85
CA ASP A 222 23.81 -24.01 7.40
C ASP A 222 23.03 -22.77 6.96
N SER A 223 21.73 -22.79 7.27
CA SER A 223 21.09 -21.61 7.88
C SER A 223 21.57 -21.40 9.32
N ARG A 224 22.81 -21.74 9.63
CA ARG A 224 23.41 -21.62 10.95
C ARG A 224 24.56 -20.64 10.84
N ASN A 225 24.59 -19.63 11.70
CA ASN A 225 25.83 -18.86 11.88
C ASN A 225 26.96 -19.79 12.37
N ALA A 226 28.21 -19.33 12.37
CA ALA A 226 29.37 -20.12 12.83
C ALA A 226 29.25 -20.67 14.27
N SER A 227 28.23 -20.23 15.03
CA SER A 227 27.85 -20.69 16.38
C SER A 227 26.66 -21.66 16.43
N GLY A 228 26.06 -22.03 15.29
CA GLY A 228 24.98 -23.03 15.23
C GLY A 228 23.54 -22.51 15.37
N GLU A 229 23.30 -21.20 15.35
CA GLU A 229 21.95 -20.60 15.49
C GLU A 229 21.27 -20.36 14.14
N ILE A 230 19.97 -20.69 14.04
CA ILE A 230 19.16 -20.60 12.82
C ILE A 230 19.01 -19.14 12.33
N GLU A 231 19.24 -18.92 11.03
CA GLU A 231 19.12 -17.66 10.29
C GLU A 231 17.74 -17.01 10.51
N ASN A 232 17.77 -15.78 11.04
CA ASN A 232 16.67 -14.85 11.31
C ASN A 232 15.92 -15.08 12.65
N SER A 233 16.54 -14.67 13.75
CA SER A 233 16.02 -14.78 15.12
C SER A 233 14.61 -14.23 15.32
N ASP A 234 14.24 -13.20 14.56
CA ASP A 234 13.05 -12.40 14.82
C ASP A 234 11.78 -13.07 14.26
N PHE A 235 11.77 -13.52 13.00
CA PHE A 235 10.63 -14.26 12.44
C PHE A 235 10.50 -15.67 13.02
N GLN A 236 11.61 -16.32 13.37
CA GLN A 236 11.55 -17.62 14.07
C GLN A 236 10.82 -17.52 15.40
N ARG A 237 10.94 -16.37 16.07
CA ARG A 237 10.17 -16.11 17.29
C ARG A 237 8.70 -15.88 16.99
N ILE A 238 8.37 -15.06 15.98
CA ILE A 238 6.98 -14.88 15.53
C ILE A 238 6.32 -16.23 15.22
N TYR A 239 7.02 -17.12 14.52
CA TYR A 239 6.50 -18.46 14.23
C TYR A 239 6.22 -19.27 15.49
N ARG A 240 7.16 -19.31 16.44
CA ARG A 240 6.96 -20.03 17.70
C ARG A 240 5.86 -19.42 18.57
N ASP A 241 5.71 -18.11 18.55
CA ASP A 241 4.77 -17.39 19.41
C ASP A 241 3.34 -17.40 18.82
N LEU A 242 3.18 -17.45 17.49
CA LEU A 242 1.86 -17.40 16.83
C LEU A 242 1.35 -18.73 16.28
N ILE A 243 2.23 -19.63 15.83
CA ILE A 243 1.83 -20.87 15.14
C ILE A 243 1.85 -22.04 16.14
N VAL A 244 0.68 -22.61 16.44
CA VAL A 244 0.55 -23.61 17.52
C VAL A 244 1.22 -24.95 17.22
N ASN A 245 1.37 -25.30 15.94
CA ASN A 245 2.01 -26.54 15.48
C ASN A 245 3.34 -26.29 14.74
N PHE A 246 4.02 -25.17 15.02
CA PHE A 246 5.25 -24.83 14.32
C PHE A 246 6.30 -25.93 14.43
N ASN A 247 6.76 -26.42 13.28
CA ASN A 247 7.83 -27.39 13.19
C ASN A 247 8.97 -26.80 12.35
N PRO A 248 10.12 -26.43 12.95
CA PRO A 248 11.24 -25.87 12.21
C PRO A 248 11.89 -26.85 11.23
N ASN A 249 11.59 -28.16 11.36
CA ASN A 249 12.07 -29.19 10.43
C ASN A 249 11.20 -29.33 9.18
N PHE A 250 10.02 -28.70 9.13
CA PHE A 250 9.24 -28.64 7.89
C PHE A 250 9.93 -27.72 6.89
N PRO A 251 9.98 -28.09 5.60
CA PRO A 251 10.64 -27.26 4.59
C PRO A 251 10.01 -25.87 4.56
N LEU A 252 10.84 -24.84 4.78
CA LEU A 252 10.50 -23.45 4.49
C LEU A 252 10.43 -23.30 2.97
N ILE A 253 9.32 -22.78 2.46
CA ILE A 253 9.05 -22.72 1.02
C ILE A 253 8.62 -21.30 0.68
N LYS A 254 9.39 -20.66 -0.21
CA LYS A 254 8.94 -19.45 -0.90
C LYS A 254 7.90 -19.84 -1.95
N SER A 255 6.83 -19.06 -2.06
CA SER A 255 5.92 -19.18 -3.21
C SER A 255 6.74 -19.05 -4.49
N ILE A 256 6.32 -19.76 -5.54
CA ILE A 256 6.94 -19.60 -6.85
C ILE A 256 6.54 -18.22 -7.35
N SER A 257 7.42 -17.22 -7.22
CA SER A 257 7.21 -15.95 -7.92
C SER A 257 7.28 -16.22 -9.44
N PRO A 258 6.45 -15.57 -10.28
CA PRO A 258 6.61 -15.64 -11.72
C PRO A 258 8.06 -15.34 -12.12
N ARG A 259 8.46 -15.97 -13.24
CA ARG A 259 9.82 -16.01 -13.80
C ARG A 259 10.53 -14.68 -13.57
N ALA A 260 11.74 -14.70 -13.00
CA ALA A 260 12.60 -13.53 -12.95
C ALA A 260 12.58 -12.85 -14.33
N PRO A 261 12.32 -11.53 -14.41
CA PRO A 261 12.31 -10.83 -15.68
C PRO A 261 13.59 -11.17 -16.44
N GLN A 262 13.42 -11.35 -17.75
CA GLN A 262 14.47 -11.82 -18.64
C GLN A 262 15.72 -10.92 -18.52
N LYS A 263 16.88 -11.58 -18.61
CA LYS A 263 18.27 -11.10 -18.66
C LYS A 263 18.42 -9.59 -18.94
N GLU A 264 19.24 -8.92 -18.13
CA GLU A 264 19.77 -7.55 -18.33
C GLU A 264 19.62 -7.10 -19.79
N SER A 265 18.67 -6.23 -20.10
CA SER A 265 18.90 -5.30 -21.20
C SER A 265 20.16 -4.55 -20.81
N ASN A 266 21.16 -4.51 -21.69
CA ASN A 266 22.45 -3.88 -21.42
C ASN A 266 22.26 -2.42 -20.97
N LEU A 267 22.07 -2.18 -19.67
CA LEU A 267 21.97 -0.87 -19.02
C LEU A 267 23.34 -0.19 -18.88
N ASN A 268 24.34 -0.67 -19.63
CA ASN A 268 25.64 -0.02 -19.77
C ASN A 268 25.64 1.05 -20.88
N SER A 269 24.49 1.34 -21.50
CA SER A 269 24.35 2.48 -22.40
C SER A 269 23.88 3.71 -21.63
N THR A 270 24.49 4.85 -21.91
CA THR A 270 24.00 6.14 -21.42
C THR A 270 22.59 6.35 -21.98
N ALA A 271 21.57 6.38 -21.11
CA ALA A 271 20.19 6.58 -21.49
C ALA A 271 19.64 7.89 -20.90
N TYR A 272 18.66 8.46 -21.57
CA TYR A 272 18.00 9.71 -21.16
C TYR A 272 16.48 9.51 -21.15
N LYS A 273 15.83 9.98 -20.09
CA LYS A 273 14.38 10.03 -19.96
C LYS A 273 13.84 11.29 -20.60
N LEU A 274 12.90 11.15 -21.52
CA LEU A 274 12.08 12.23 -22.05
C LEU A 274 10.73 12.19 -21.33
N ILE A 275 10.45 13.22 -20.54
CA ILE A 275 9.20 13.33 -19.78
C ILE A 275 8.13 13.96 -20.67
N VAL A 276 7.03 13.23 -20.87
CA VAL A 276 5.92 13.59 -21.76
C VAL A 276 4.64 13.69 -20.95
N ASP A 277 3.95 14.83 -20.99
CA ASP A 277 2.75 15.12 -20.20
C ASP A 277 1.53 15.47 -21.04
N GLN A 278 1.66 15.45 -22.38
CA GLN A 278 0.59 15.73 -23.32
C GLN A 278 0.70 14.84 -24.56
N ASP A 279 -0.43 14.54 -25.20
CA ASP A 279 -0.42 13.87 -26.49
C ASP A 279 0.03 14.80 -27.62
N GLY A 280 0.78 14.26 -28.58
CA GLY A 280 1.10 14.96 -29.83
C GLY A 280 2.38 14.46 -30.49
N ILE A 281 2.79 15.19 -31.54
CA ILE A 281 4.08 14.97 -32.18
C ILE A 281 5.13 15.82 -31.46
N TYR A 282 6.16 15.16 -30.95
CA TYR A 282 7.29 15.79 -30.29
C TYR A 282 8.46 15.95 -31.26
N ARG A 283 9.20 17.05 -31.13
CA ARG A 283 10.45 17.29 -31.85
C ARG A 283 11.57 17.59 -30.84
N LEU A 284 12.68 16.88 -30.95
CA LEU A 284 13.92 17.15 -30.23
C LEU A 284 14.97 17.61 -31.21
N THR A 285 15.44 18.84 -31.03
CA THR A 285 16.49 19.45 -31.85
C THR A 285 17.86 19.26 -31.20
N TYR A 286 18.92 19.53 -31.98
CA TYR A 286 20.29 19.65 -31.46
C TYR A 286 20.39 20.53 -30.21
N ARG A 287 19.65 21.66 -30.19
CA ARG A 287 19.68 22.61 -29.07
C ARG A 287 19.07 22.01 -27.81
N ASP A 288 17.97 21.26 -27.94
CA ASP A 288 17.30 20.63 -26.80
C ASP A 288 18.22 19.60 -26.13
N LEU A 289 18.87 18.75 -26.93
CA LEU A 289 19.81 17.76 -26.42
C LEU A 289 21.03 18.42 -25.75
N LYS A 290 21.60 19.45 -26.38
CA LYS A 290 22.73 20.19 -25.83
C LYS A 290 22.38 20.93 -24.53
N GLN A 291 21.19 21.52 -24.44
CA GLN A 291 20.70 22.19 -23.24
C GLN A 291 20.45 21.20 -22.10
N ALA A 292 20.08 19.96 -22.40
CA ALA A 292 19.97 18.87 -21.44
C ALA A 292 21.34 18.32 -20.97
N GLY A 293 22.45 18.88 -21.45
CA GLY A 293 23.80 18.45 -21.08
C GLY A 293 24.27 17.18 -21.80
N ILE A 294 23.66 16.83 -22.92
CA ILE A 294 24.09 15.71 -23.77
C ILE A 294 25.28 16.16 -24.62
N ASP A 295 26.33 15.34 -24.66
CA ASP A 295 27.41 15.53 -25.64
C ASP A 295 26.94 15.01 -27.01
N VAL A 296 26.37 15.92 -27.78
CA VAL A 296 25.84 15.66 -29.12
C VAL A 296 26.91 15.23 -30.12
N ALA A 297 28.20 15.49 -29.86
CA ALA A 297 29.28 15.06 -30.74
C ALA A 297 29.45 13.52 -30.76
N ASP A 298 29.02 12.84 -29.69
CA ASP A 298 29.08 11.38 -29.56
C ASP A 298 27.84 10.68 -30.14
N ILE A 299 26.87 11.43 -30.67
CA ILE A 299 25.63 10.86 -31.22
C ILE A 299 25.82 10.54 -32.69
N ASN A 300 25.81 9.24 -33.01
CA ASN A 300 25.53 8.78 -34.37
C ASN A 300 24.00 8.67 -34.56
N PRO A 301 23.37 9.54 -35.38
CA PRO A 301 21.92 9.58 -35.56
C PRO A 301 21.33 8.26 -36.07
N LYS A 302 22.10 7.46 -36.82
CA LYS A 302 21.68 6.14 -37.31
C LYS A 302 21.43 5.15 -36.18
N THR A 303 22.02 5.39 -35.01
CA THR A 303 21.95 4.49 -33.85
C THR A 303 20.92 4.88 -32.79
N LEU A 304 20.22 6.00 -33.00
CA LEU A 304 19.20 6.46 -32.08
C LEU A 304 18.04 5.45 -31.96
N GLU A 305 17.63 5.18 -30.73
CA GLU A 305 16.45 4.41 -30.37
C GLU A 305 15.65 5.13 -29.29
N LEU A 306 14.32 5.06 -29.42
CA LEU A 306 13.38 5.51 -28.41
C LEU A 306 12.53 4.31 -27.97
N SER A 307 12.24 4.20 -26.67
CA SER A 307 11.30 3.20 -26.16
C SER A 307 10.35 3.78 -25.12
N ASN A 308 9.16 3.20 -24.99
CA ASN A 308 8.19 3.52 -23.94
C ASN A 308 7.61 2.22 -23.38
N LYS A 309 7.58 2.10 -22.05
CA LYS A 309 7.10 0.89 -21.34
C LYS A 309 7.72 -0.42 -21.89
N GLY A 310 9.02 -0.37 -22.22
CA GLY A 310 9.80 -1.49 -22.73
C GLY A 310 9.55 -1.85 -24.20
N LYS A 311 8.78 -1.05 -24.95
CA LYS A 311 8.51 -1.24 -26.38
C LYS A 311 9.20 -0.16 -27.20
N ALA A 312 9.82 -0.54 -28.31
CA ALA A 312 10.43 0.41 -29.23
C ALA A 312 9.35 1.35 -29.82
N VAL A 313 9.68 2.64 -29.90
CA VAL A 313 8.83 3.70 -30.45
C VAL A 313 9.46 4.15 -31.77
N PRO A 314 8.71 4.13 -32.89
CA PRO A 314 9.22 4.65 -34.16
C PRO A 314 9.58 6.13 -34.06
N ILE A 315 10.76 6.48 -34.55
CA ILE A 315 11.21 7.87 -34.64
C ILE A 315 11.51 8.26 -36.09
N PHE A 316 11.24 9.50 -36.44
CA PHE A 316 11.80 10.13 -37.63
C PHE A 316 13.09 10.86 -37.25
N VAL A 317 14.17 10.65 -38.00
CA VAL A 317 15.46 11.30 -37.74
C VAL A 317 15.83 12.09 -38.99
N SER A 318 15.84 13.41 -38.87
CA SER A 318 16.32 14.29 -39.93
C SER A 318 17.85 14.37 -39.87
N GLY A 319 18.50 14.32 -41.03
CA GLY A 319 19.96 14.42 -41.15
C GLY A 319 20.74 13.12 -40.90
N GLU A 320 20.09 11.97 -40.64
CA GLU A 320 20.80 10.76 -40.20
C GLU A 320 21.86 10.18 -41.18
N ASN A 321 21.96 10.70 -42.40
CA ASN A 321 22.79 10.12 -43.47
C ASN A 321 24.29 10.35 -43.29
N ASP A 322 24.69 11.51 -42.76
CA ASP A 322 26.10 11.90 -42.61
C ASP A 322 26.78 11.25 -41.40
N GLY A 323 25.98 10.71 -40.46
CA GLY A 323 26.46 10.01 -39.28
C GLY A 323 26.86 10.93 -38.11
N THR A 324 26.55 12.22 -38.18
CA THR A 324 26.84 13.21 -37.12
C THR A 324 25.60 14.00 -36.77
N PHE A 325 25.21 14.04 -35.49
CA PHE A 325 24.04 14.82 -35.07
C PHE A 325 24.36 16.33 -35.02
N ASP A 326 24.11 17.04 -36.11
CA ASP A 326 24.51 18.44 -36.28
C ASP A 326 23.41 19.47 -35.93
N PHE A 327 23.70 20.76 -36.10
CA PHE A 327 22.80 21.85 -35.70
C PHE A 327 21.43 21.84 -36.42
N MET A 328 21.35 21.27 -37.61
CA MET A 328 20.13 21.17 -38.41
C MET A 328 19.33 19.89 -38.11
N ASP A 329 19.90 18.96 -37.35
CA ASP A 329 19.30 17.67 -37.07
C ASP A 329 18.25 17.73 -35.96
N TYR A 330 17.27 16.83 -36.11
CA TYR A 330 16.21 16.66 -35.13
C TYR A 330 15.60 15.26 -35.20
N ILE A 331 14.98 14.87 -34.09
CA ILE A 331 14.23 13.63 -33.92
C ILE A 331 12.75 13.99 -33.74
N GLU A 332 11.85 13.24 -34.36
CA GLU A 332 10.40 13.35 -34.14
C GLU A 332 9.79 12.01 -33.74
N PHE A 333 8.81 12.07 -32.84
CA PHE A 333 8.04 10.90 -32.42
C PHE A 333 6.64 11.29 -31.96
N GLN A 334 5.71 10.35 -31.94
CA GLN A 334 4.40 10.54 -31.30
C GLN A 334 4.51 10.19 -29.81
N GLY A 335 4.29 11.20 -28.96
CA GLY A 335 4.27 11.08 -27.52
C GLY A 335 2.85 11.11 -26.98
N GLU A 336 2.58 10.35 -25.93
CA GLU A 336 1.30 10.29 -25.23
C GLU A 336 1.55 10.44 -23.73
N PHE A 337 0.66 11.17 -23.05
CA PHE A 337 0.69 11.24 -21.59
C PHE A 337 0.28 9.90 -20.97
N ASN A 338 0.62 9.67 -19.70
CA ASN A 338 0.37 8.38 -19.07
C ASN A 338 -1.13 8.19 -18.78
N ARG A 339 -1.75 7.27 -19.53
CA ARG A 339 -3.14 6.84 -19.34
C ARG A 339 -3.29 5.89 -18.14
N GLY A 340 -4.43 6.01 -17.44
CA GLY A 340 -4.80 5.11 -16.35
C GLY A 340 -5.44 3.81 -16.84
N THR A 341 -5.62 2.86 -15.92
CA THR A 341 -6.28 1.59 -16.26
C THR A 341 -7.80 1.76 -16.35
N TYR A 342 -8.36 2.61 -15.49
CA TYR A 342 -9.80 2.83 -15.34
C TYR A 342 -10.20 4.31 -15.50
N SER A 343 -9.26 5.17 -15.84
CA SER A 343 -9.36 6.63 -15.88
C SER A 343 -8.60 7.18 -17.07
N LEU A 344 -8.90 8.40 -17.50
CA LEU A 344 -8.15 9.06 -18.56
C LEU A 344 -6.68 9.24 -18.15
N PHE A 345 -6.44 9.69 -16.92
CA PHE A 345 -5.11 9.94 -16.39
C PHE A 345 -4.62 8.80 -15.50
N GLY A 346 -3.32 8.48 -15.55
CA GLY A 346 -2.69 7.48 -14.67
C GLY A 346 -2.93 7.78 -13.19
N GLU A 347 -3.12 6.75 -12.36
CA GLU A 347 -3.56 6.93 -10.97
C GLU A 347 -2.54 7.73 -10.14
N TYR A 348 -1.25 7.45 -10.32
CA TYR A 348 -0.14 8.03 -9.53
C TYR A 348 0.68 9.10 -10.27
N THR A 349 0.59 9.17 -11.60
CA THR A 349 1.24 10.21 -12.41
C THR A 349 0.57 10.33 -13.78
N THR A 350 0.45 11.55 -14.27
CA THR A 350 0.02 11.85 -15.65
C THR A 350 1.22 11.88 -16.61
N GLU A 351 2.44 11.97 -16.08
CA GLU A 351 3.66 12.01 -16.87
C GLU A 351 4.03 10.61 -17.36
N ASN A 352 4.36 10.51 -18.64
CA ASN A 352 4.90 9.33 -19.28
C ASN A 352 6.41 9.48 -19.50
N VAL A 353 7.13 8.36 -19.53
CA VAL A 353 8.58 8.35 -19.68
C VAL A 353 8.96 7.60 -20.96
N TYR A 354 9.63 8.30 -21.86
CA TYR A 354 10.25 7.72 -23.04
C TYR A 354 11.76 7.66 -22.84
N TRP A 355 12.38 6.54 -23.18
CA TRP A 355 13.82 6.30 -23.00
C TRP A 355 14.55 6.47 -24.33
N LEU A 356 15.39 7.50 -24.40
CA LEU A 356 16.26 7.81 -25.53
C LEU A 356 17.66 7.22 -25.27
N SER A 357 18.18 6.48 -26.25
CA SER A 357 19.54 5.92 -26.20
C SER A 357 20.15 5.83 -27.60
N TRP A 358 21.47 5.63 -27.68
CA TRP A 358 22.22 5.47 -28.92
C TRP A 358 23.47 4.61 -28.73
N GLY A 359 24.07 4.16 -29.83
CA GLY A 359 25.34 3.43 -29.86
C GLY A 359 25.32 2.16 -30.73
N GLU A 360 26.51 1.69 -31.12
CA GLU A 360 26.65 0.57 -32.07
C GLU A 360 25.99 -0.73 -31.61
N HIS A 361 25.94 -0.98 -30.31
CA HIS A 361 25.31 -2.16 -29.72
C HIS A 361 23.78 -2.19 -29.86
N ILE A 362 23.16 -1.03 -30.12
CA ILE A 362 21.72 -0.90 -30.42
C ILE A 362 21.48 -1.21 -31.91
N GLY A 363 22.42 -0.85 -32.78
CA GLY A 363 22.24 -0.90 -34.23
C GLY A 363 21.32 0.22 -34.70
N ARG A 364 20.50 -0.01 -35.73
CA ARG A 364 19.52 0.99 -36.20
C ARG A 364 18.21 0.83 -35.44
N GLY A 365 17.86 1.81 -34.60
CA GLY A 365 16.58 1.82 -33.88
C GLY A 365 15.37 1.92 -34.80
N THR A 366 14.17 1.65 -34.27
CA THR A 366 12.92 1.68 -35.03
C THR A 366 12.68 3.05 -35.67
N ARG A 367 12.44 3.08 -36.98
CA ARG A 367 12.15 4.32 -37.73
C ARG A 367 10.68 4.40 -38.10
N MET A 368 10.17 5.63 -38.19
CA MET A 368 8.91 5.87 -38.89
C MET A 368 9.05 5.45 -40.36
N ALA A 369 8.03 4.81 -40.90
CA ALA A 369 7.94 4.56 -42.34
C ALA A 369 7.69 5.89 -43.07
N ILE A 370 8.28 6.03 -44.25
CA ILE A 370 7.99 7.13 -45.16
C ILE A 370 7.03 6.59 -46.21
N GLU A 371 5.80 7.09 -46.20
CA GLU A 371 4.75 6.65 -47.12
C GLU A 371 4.48 7.75 -48.16
N ASP A 372 4.33 7.34 -49.41
CA ASP A 372 3.94 8.22 -50.51
C ASP A 372 2.42 8.42 -50.48
N ALA A 373 1.98 9.66 -50.39
CA ALA A 373 0.57 10.04 -50.35
C ALA A 373 0.18 10.95 -51.53
N THR A 374 0.89 10.83 -52.65
CA THR A 374 0.69 11.61 -53.89
C THR A 374 -0.78 11.60 -54.32
N PRO A 375 -1.39 12.78 -54.51
CA PRO A 375 -2.75 12.84 -55.03
C PRO A 375 -2.88 12.45 -56.49
N GLU A 376 -3.75 11.48 -56.79
CA GLU A 376 -4.15 11.15 -58.16
C GLU A 376 -5.42 11.91 -58.57
N GLU A 377 -5.33 12.76 -59.60
CA GLU A 377 -6.43 13.65 -60.00
C GLU A 377 -7.67 12.93 -60.57
N ASN A 378 -7.58 11.64 -60.95
CA ASN A 378 -8.64 10.91 -61.65
C ASN A 378 -8.96 9.51 -61.10
N HIS A 379 -8.62 9.18 -59.84
CA HIS A 379 -8.92 7.87 -59.29
C HIS A 379 -10.42 7.76 -58.91
N SER A 380 -11.25 7.21 -59.80
CA SER A 380 -12.72 7.18 -59.71
C SER A 380 -13.28 6.34 -58.53
N ILE A 381 -12.43 5.60 -57.82
CA ILE A 381 -12.82 4.67 -56.74
C ILE A 381 -12.53 5.24 -55.33
N ALA A 382 -11.75 6.32 -55.21
CA ALA A 382 -11.38 6.84 -53.88
C ALA A 382 -12.54 7.59 -53.22
N ALA A 383 -12.86 7.24 -51.97
CA ALA A 383 -13.85 7.95 -51.16
C ALA A 383 -13.32 9.32 -50.73
N ARG A 384 -14.19 10.34 -50.78
CA ARG A 384 -13.87 11.73 -50.43
C ARG A 384 -14.78 12.21 -49.30
N PRO A 385 -14.52 11.82 -48.05
CA PRO A 385 -15.39 12.17 -46.94
C PRO A 385 -15.33 13.68 -46.69
N ALA A 386 -16.50 14.31 -46.50
CA ALA A 386 -16.59 15.74 -46.19
C ALA A 386 -16.36 16.03 -44.69
N SER A 387 -16.59 15.04 -43.84
CA SER A 387 -16.50 15.12 -42.39
C SER A 387 -16.07 13.79 -41.79
N TYR A 388 -15.70 13.82 -40.52
CA TYR A 388 -15.35 12.66 -39.71
C TYR A 388 -15.98 12.78 -38.32
N GLN A 389 -16.10 11.66 -37.63
CA GLN A 389 -16.63 11.63 -36.27
C GLN A 389 -15.50 11.92 -35.28
N ALA A 390 -15.74 12.82 -34.34
CA ALA A 390 -14.78 13.24 -33.34
C ALA A 390 -15.40 13.22 -31.94
N ALA A 391 -14.64 12.74 -30.97
CA ALA A 391 -15.00 12.76 -29.55
C ALA A 391 -14.28 13.92 -28.86
N ALA A 392 -15.03 14.90 -28.36
CA ALA A 392 -14.52 15.97 -27.52
C ALA A 392 -14.74 15.61 -26.05
N HIS A 393 -13.67 15.21 -25.36
CA HIS A 393 -13.70 14.81 -23.93
C HIS A 393 -13.37 15.98 -23.01
N PHE A 394 -14.16 16.15 -21.95
CA PHE A 394 -14.02 17.23 -20.97
C PHE A 394 -13.99 16.64 -19.56
N GLU A 395 -12.89 16.87 -18.86
CA GLU A 395 -12.61 16.34 -17.51
C GLU A 395 -11.73 17.32 -16.74
N GLN A 396 -11.90 17.38 -15.41
CA GLN A 396 -10.99 18.09 -14.52
C GLN A 396 -10.75 17.24 -13.26
N ASP A 397 -9.51 16.89 -12.96
CA ASP A 397 -9.17 16.15 -11.74
C ASP A 397 -9.06 17.10 -10.53
N ASN A 398 -10.18 17.69 -10.11
CA ASN A 398 -10.17 18.72 -9.08
C ASN A 398 -9.95 18.17 -7.68
N PHE A 399 -10.60 17.05 -7.34
CA PHE A 399 -10.48 16.43 -6.02
C PHE A 399 -10.56 14.91 -6.10
N ARG A 400 -10.03 14.26 -5.06
CA ARG A 400 -10.11 12.81 -4.87
C ARG A 400 -11.37 12.43 -4.10
N GLY A 401 -12.18 11.52 -4.64
CA GLY A 401 -13.45 11.12 -4.05
C GLY A 401 -13.32 10.05 -2.96
N SER A 402 -14.09 10.21 -1.87
CA SER A 402 -14.13 9.25 -0.75
C SER A 402 -15.38 8.36 -0.86
N LEU A 403 -15.36 7.43 -1.82
CA LEU A 403 -16.49 6.52 -2.05
C LEU A 403 -16.23 5.16 -1.38
N GLY A 404 -17.02 4.81 -0.37
CA GLY A 404 -16.82 3.64 0.48
C GLY A 404 -17.68 2.42 0.17
N TYR A 405 -18.62 2.54 -0.76
CA TYR A 405 -19.60 1.50 -1.12
C TYR A 405 -19.51 1.09 -2.60
N VAL A 406 -18.32 1.22 -3.19
CA VAL A 406 -18.05 0.91 -4.59
C VAL A 406 -16.74 0.16 -4.74
N ASP A 407 -16.65 -0.65 -5.80
CA ASP A 407 -15.46 -1.43 -6.16
C ASP A 407 -14.25 -0.53 -6.50
N GLU A 408 -13.05 -1.03 -6.22
CA GLU A 408 -11.78 -0.33 -6.39
C GLU A 408 -11.39 -0.06 -7.87
N ARG A 409 -12.03 -0.76 -8.83
CA ARG A 409 -11.77 -0.61 -10.27
C ARG A 409 -12.50 0.57 -10.88
N ARG A 410 -12.09 1.77 -10.48
CA ARG A 410 -12.73 3.02 -10.88
C ARG A 410 -11.73 4.17 -10.88
N ASP A 411 -12.15 5.27 -11.50
CA ASP A 411 -11.52 6.55 -11.27
C ASP A 411 -11.75 7.02 -9.82
N ILE A 412 -10.74 7.67 -9.27
CA ILE A 412 -10.74 8.25 -7.93
C ILE A 412 -10.72 9.77 -7.97
N TRP A 413 -10.47 10.36 -9.14
CA TRP A 413 -10.49 11.80 -9.37
C TRP A 413 -11.83 12.22 -10.00
N PHE A 414 -12.28 13.40 -9.61
CA PHE A 414 -13.57 13.93 -10.04
C PHE A 414 -13.50 15.43 -10.29
N TRP A 415 -14.31 15.88 -11.25
CA TRP A 415 -14.48 17.30 -11.57
C TRP A 415 -15.22 18.04 -10.47
N LYS A 416 -16.39 17.56 -10.04
CA LYS A 416 -17.23 18.33 -9.12
C LYS A 416 -18.03 17.46 -8.16
N ASN A 417 -18.04 17.82 -6.88
CA ASN A 417 -19.04 17.37 -5.91
C ASN A 417 -20.25 18.32 -5.94
N MET A 418 -21.31 17.91 -6.65
CA MET A 418 -22.52 18.69 -6.84
C MET A 418 -23.48 18.54 -5.66
N SER A 419 -23.99 19.65 -5.15
CA SER A 419 -25.16 19.73 -4.26
C SER A 419 -26.44 20.04 -5.07
N PRO A 420 -27.64 19.91 -4.50
CA PRO A 420 -28.87 20.19 -5.22
C PRO A 420 -28.92 21.64 -5.70
N GLY A 421 -29.37 21.85 -6.93
CA GLY A 421 -29.28 23.12 -7.64
C GLY A 421 -28.81 22.96 -9.08
N ILE A 422 -28.59 24.10 -9.74
CA ILE A 422 -28.16 24.21 -11.13
C ILE A 422 -26.63 24.34 -11.18
N HIS A 423 -26.00 23.53 -12.03
CA HIS A 423 -24.56 23.57 -12.30
C HIS A 423 -24.33 23.70 -13.81
N GLU A 424 -23.52 24.67 -14.22
CA GLU A 424 -23.22 24.94 -15.63
C GLU A 424 -21.74 24.65 -15.93
N TYR A 425 -21.51 23.96 -17.04
CA TYR A 425 -20.19 23.55 -17.51
C TYR A 425 -20.02 24.05 -18.95
N PRO A 426 -19.32 25.18 -19.17
CA PRO A 426 -19.05 25.68 -20.51
C PRO A 426 -18.04 24.77 -21.21
N PHE A 427 -18.24 24.56 -22.51
CA PHE A 427 -17.31 23.81 -23.36
C PHE A 427 -17.27 24.39 -24.77
N GLU A 428 -16.19 24.13 -25.51
CA GLU A 428 -16.01 24.64 -26.87
C GLU A 428 -15.90 23.47 -27.86
N LEU A 429 -16.55 23.63 -29.01
CA LEU A 429 -16.49 22.71 -30.14
C LEU A 429 -16.14 23.51 -31.40
N HIS A 430 -15.44 22.88 -32.34
CA HIS A 430 -14.96 23.54 -33.55
C HIS A 430 -15.29 22.72 -34.80
N ASP A 431 -15.59 23.41 -35.90
CA ASP A 431 -15.85 22.86 -37.23
C ASP A 431 -17.03 21.88 -37.27
N ILE A 432 -18.09 22.16 -36.51
CA ILE A 432 -19.22 21.24 -36.34
C ILE A 432 -20.01 21.10 -37.63
N GLN A 433 -20.24 19.86 -38.04
CA GLN A 433 -21.14 19.54 -39.14
C GLN A 433 -22.59 19.43 -38.63
N GLN A 434 -23.42 20.39 -39.00
CA GLN A 434 -24.85 20.43 -38.65
C GLN A 434 -25.67 19.35 -39.39
N ASN A 435 -26.84 19.02 -38.83
CA ASN A 435 -27.76 17.98 -39.30
C ASN A 435 -27.12 16.57 -39.34
N THR A 436 -26.27 16.27 -38.37
CA THR A 436 -25.64 14.96 -38.18
C THR A 436 -26.01 14.37 -36.82
N GLU A 437 -25.86 13.05 -36.69
CA GLU A 437 -26.03 12.38 -35.41
C GLU A 437 -24.86 12.71 -34.48
N SER A 438 -25.15 13.17 -33.27
CA SER A 438 -24.17 13.37 -32.21
C SER A 438 -24.58 12.55 -30.98
N ILE A 439 -23.64 12.29 -30.08
CA ILE A 439 -23.88 11.59 -28.82
C ILE A 439 -23.24 12.40 -27.70
N ILE A 440 -23.94 12.55 -26.59
CA ILE A 440 -23.36 13.06 -25.35
C ILE A 440 -23.30 11.96 -24.30
N ARG A 441 -22.13 11.81 -23.69
CA ARG A 441 -21.85 10.90 -22.59
C ARG A 441 -21.50 11.70 -21.34
N ILE A 442 -22.08 11.36 -20.20
CA ILE A 442 -21.80 12.02 -18.91
C ILE A 442 -21.62 10.95 -17.84
N MET A 443 -20.47 10.97 -17.17
CA MET A 443 -20.13 10.01 -16.13
C MET A 443 -20.35 10.59 -14.73
N PHE A 444 -21.21 9.95 -13.96
CA PHE A 444 -21.52 10.29 -12.58
C PHE A 444 -21.12 9.19 -11.61
N HIS A 445 -20.93 9.59 -10.35
CA HIS A 445 -21.02 8.72 -9.19
C HIS A 445 -21.95 9.35 -8.15
N GLY A 446 -22.80 8.56 -7.50
CA GLY A 446 -23.43 9.03 -6.27
C GLY A 446 -22.37 9.25 -5.20
N HIS A 447 -22.54 10.27 -4.35
CA HIS A 447 -21.72 10.43 -3.15
C HIS A 447 -22.51 10.07 -1.89
N THR A 448 -23.76 10.52 -1.79
CA THR A 448 -24.72 10.01 -0.80
C THR A 448 -25.24 8.62 -1.19
N LEU A 449 -25.76 7.86 -0.22
CA LEU A 449 -26.29 6.50 -0.45
C LEU A 449 -27.77 6.46 -0.87
N SER A 450 -28.41 7.63 -0.89
CA SER A 450 -29.81 7.84 -1.21
C SER A 450 -30.09 7.78 -2.70
N ASP A 451 -31.36 7.98 -3.08
CA ASP A 451 -31.74 8.17 -4.48
C ASP A 451 -31.28 9.54 -4.98
N HIS A 452 -30.77 9.57 -6.20
CA HIS A 452 -30.34 10.76 -6.93
C HIS A 452 -31.28 11.03 -8.10
N HIS A 453 -31.46 12.31 -8.44
CA HIS A 453 -32.25 12.71 -9.61
C HIS A 453 -31.62 13.91 -10.31
N ILE A 454 -31.08 13.70 -11.52
CA ILE A 454 -30.46 14.76 -12.33
C ILE A 454 -31.27 14.99 -13.60
N SER A 455 -31.50 16.25 -13.95
CA SER A 455 -31.94 16.66 -15.28
C SER A 455 -30.78 17.32 -16.04
N ALA A 456 -30.52 16.88 -17.28
CA ALA A 456 -29.42 17.37 -18.10
C ALA A 456 -29.92 18.16 -19.31
N PHE A 457 -29.22 19.26 -19.64
CA PHE A 457 -29.54 20.16 -20.75
C PHE A 457 -28.27 20.58 -21.50
N VAL A 458 -28.36 20.76 -22.81
CA VAL A 458 -27.29 21.38 -23.61
C VAL A 458 -27.86 22.61 -24.31
N ASN A 459 -27.24 23.77 -24.11
CA ASN A 459 -27.67 25.05 -24.69
C ASN A 459 -29.17 25.37 -24.50
N GLY A 460 -29.75 24.93 -23.37
CA GLY A 460 -31.17 25.10 -23.03
C GLY A 460 -32.10 23.99 -23.54
N ALA A 461 -31.64 23.10 -24.42
CA ALA A 461 -32.40 21.94 -24.86
C ALA A 461 -32.34 20.82 -23.79
N SER A 462 -33.52 20.31 -23.40
CA SER A 462 -33.62 19.20 -22.44
C SER A 462 -33.18 17.90 -23.07
N LEU A 463 -32.25 17.18 -22.42
CA LEU A 463 -31.75 15.90 -22.89
C LEU A 463 -32.49 14.73 -22.23
N SER A 464 -32.39 14.62 -20.91
CA SER A 464 -33.00 13.54 -20.13
C SER A 464 -33.08 13.89 -18.65
N SER A 465 -33.85 13.09 -17.92
CA SER A 465 -33.91 13.09 -16.46
C SER A 465 -33.62 11.68 -15.95
N ILE A 466 -32.58 11.54 -15.12
CA ILE A 466 -32.03 10.25 -14.69
C ILE A 466 -32.20 10.06 -13.19
N ARG A 467 -32.50 8.82 -12.78
CA ARG A 467 -32.56 8.42 -11.38
C ARG A 467 -31.73 7.17 -11.15
N TRP A 468 -30.93 7.17 -10.10
CA TRP A 468 -30.19 6.00 -9.61
C TRP A 468 -30.01 6.12 -8.10
N ARG A 469 -29.51 5.07 -7.45
CA ARG A 469 -29.31 5.03 -6.00
C ARG A 469 -27.88 4.63 -5.67
N GLY A 470 -27.34 5.23 -4.61
CA GLY A 470 -26.05 4.82 -4.06
C GLY A 470 -24.85 5.34 -4.84
N GLN A 471 -23.66 4.91 -4.43
CA GLN A 471 -22.39 5.44 -4.93
C GLN A 471 -21.92 4.87 -6.27
N GLU A 472 -22.67 3.92 -6.85
CA GLU A 472 -22.31 3.25 -8.10
C GLU A 472 -22.14 4.24 -9.26
N LYS A 473 -21.30 3.84 -10.22
CA LYS A 473 -21.09 4.63 -11.44
C LYS A 473 -22.39 4.68 -12.26
N TYR A 474 -22.67 5.84 -12.83
CA TYR A 474 -23.79 6.02 -13.75
C TYR A 474 -23.32 6.74 -15.00
N LEU A 475 -23.29 6.03 -16.12
CA LEU A 475 -23.01 6.59 -17.44
C LEU A 475 -24.33 6.96 -18.11
N LEU A 476 -24.57 8.25 -18.29
CA LEU A 476 -25.64 8.75 -19.14
C LEU A 476 -25.13 8.85 -20.57
N GLU A 477 -25.69 8.06 -21.49
CA GLU A 477 -25.39 8.13 -22.92
C GLU A 477 -26.68 8.37 -23.69
N ILE A 478 -26.75 9.48 -24.43
CA ILE A 478 -27.96 9.89 -25.16
C ILE A 478 -27.58 10.45 -26.53
N PRO A 479 -28.34 10.10 -27.59
CA PRO A 479 -28.30 10.82 -28.85
C PRO A 479 -28.59 12.32 -28.64
N LEU A 480 -27.76 13.15 -29.25
CA LEU A 480 -27.89 14.61 -29.25
C LEU A 480 -28.10 15.07 -30.69
N ASP A 481 -29.19 15.79 -30.95
CA ASP A 481 -29.36 16.43 -32.24
C ASP A 481 -28.32 17.56 -32.37
N SER A 482 -27.50 17.49 -33.42
CA SER A 482 -26.48 18.51 -33.73
C SER A 482 -27.04 19.94 -33.81
N MET A 483 -28.35 20.12 -34.05
CA MET A 483 -28.99 21.44 -34.03
C MET A 483 -28.89 22.15 -32.67
N PHE A 484 -28.68 21.40 -31.59
CA PHE A 484 -28.49 21.95 -30.25
C PHE A 484 -27.03 22.32 -29.96
N LEU A 485 -26.09 21.89 -30.81
CA LEU A 485 -24.68 22.26 -30.73
C LEU A 485 -24.40 23.52 -31.54
N LYS A 486 -23.59 24.41 -30.96
CA LYS A 486 -23.17 25.67 -31.56
C LYS A 486 -21.69 25.60 -31.91
N GLU A 487 -21.31 26.18 -33.03
CA GLU A 487 -19.91 26.46 -33.32
C GLU A 487 -19.33 27.36 -32.21
N GLY A 488 -18.17 26.99 -31.67
CA GLY A 488 -17.56 27.67 -30.52
C GLY A 488 -18.21 27.28 -29.19
N LYS A 489 -18.69 28.28 -28.45
CA LYS A 489 -19.12 28.12 -27.05
C LYS A 489 -20.47 27.43 -26.90
N ASN A 490 -20.48 26.40 -26.06
CA ASN A 490 -21.63 25.62 -25.64
C ASN A 490 -21.69 25.55 -24.11
N VAL A 491 -22.84 25.16 -23.56
CA VAL A 491 -23.01 24.95 -22.11
C VAL A 491 -23.77 23.64 -21.86
N LEU A 492 -23.18 22.77 -21.02
CA LEU A 492 -23.87 21.66 -20.39
C LEU A 492 -24.41 22.14 -19.04
N MET A 493 -25.72 22.06 -18.84
CA MET A 493 -26.37 22.40 -17.57
C MET A 493 -26.91 21.12 -16.93
N LEU A 494 -26.53 20.88 -15.68
CA LEU A 494 -26.98 19.76 -14.85
C LEU A 494 -27.73 20.30 -13.64
N THR A 495 -28.95 19.81 -13.44
CA THR A 495 -29.78 20.17 -12.29
C THR A 495 -29.95 18.97 -11.38
N LEU A 496 -29.33 18.99 -10.20
CA LEU A 496 -29.54 17.99 -9.16
C LEU A 496 -30.79 18.38 -8.35
N ARG A 497 -31.82 17.52 -8.39
CA ARG A 497 -33.17 17.81 -7.87
C ARG A 497 -33.32 17.39 -6.42
N THR A 498 -34.22 18.05 -5.69
CA THR A 498 -34.52 17.76 -4.27
C THR A 498 -35.78 16.90 -4.10
N ASP A 499 -36.25 16.24 -5.15
CA ASP A 499 -37.47 15.43 -5.18
C ASP A 499 -37.20 13.92 -4.93
N THR A 500 -36.13 13.64 -4.21
CA THR A 500 -35.73 12.32 -3.72
C THR A 500 -35.74 12.30 -2.20
N SER A 501 -35.58 11.12 -1.59
CA SER A 501 -35.47 10.98 -0.13
C SER A 501 -34.27 11.72 0.47
N ALA A 502 -33.27 12.05 -0.34
CA ALA A 502 -32.08 12.80 0.05
C ALA A 502 -32.34 14.29 0.29
N GLY A 503 -33.35 14.86 -0.40
CA GLY A 503 -33.68 16.27 -0.32
C GLY A 503 -32.47 17.19 -0.59
N LYS A 504 -32.15 18.07 0.37
CA LYS A 504 -31.04 19.03 0.27
C LYS A 504 -29.66 18.43 0.58
N GLU A 505 -29.65 17.23 1.16
CA GLU A 505 -28.41 16.55 1.54
C GLU A 505 -27.82 15.75 0.38
N ASP A 506 -28.51 15.65 -0.75
CA ASP A 506 -28.04 14.86 -1.89
C ASP A 506 -26.69 15.36 -2.42
N ARG A 507 -25.79 14.44 -2.75
CA ARG A 507 -24.50 14.77 -3.34
C ARG A 507 -24.18 13.79 -4.47
N VAL A 508 -23.76 14.34 -5.60
CA VAL A 508 -23.35 13.58 -6.79
C VAL A 508 -22.00 14.09 -7.28
N TYR A 509 -21.09 13.18 -7.60
CA TYR A 509 -19.83 13.52 -8.26
C TYR A 509 -20.02 13.49 -9.79
N LEU A 510 -19.65 14.59 -10.45
CA LEU A 510 -19.39 14.60 -11.89
C LEU A 510 -17.93 14.19 -12.11
N ASN A 511 -17.71 13.18 -12.92
CA ASN A 511 -16.36 12.79 -13.34
C ASN A 511 -15.97 13.54 -14.63
N TRP A 512 -16.54 13.16 -15.77
CA TRP A 512 -16.28 13.75 -17.08
C TRP A 512 -17.55 13.78 -17.93
N PHE A 513 -17.51 14.54 -19.02
CA PHE A 513 -18.47 14.38 -20.10
C PHE A 513 -17.77 14.44 -21.46
N GLU A 514 -18.35 13.79 -22.45
CA GLU A 514 -17.83 13.70 -23.81
C GLU A 514 -18.94 14.03 -24.80
N VAL A 515 -18.60 14.78 -25.85
CA VAL A 515 -19.50 15.05 -26.98
C VAL A 515 -18.89 14.48 -28.25
N GLU A 516 -19.48 13.39 -28.72
CA GLU A 516 -19.20 12.79 -30.01
C GLU A 516 -20.04 13.50 -31.07
N HIS A 517 -19.39 14.10 -32.08
CA HIS A 517 -20.04 14.88 -33.12
C HIS A 517 -19.27 14.79 -34.43
N TRP A 518 -19.90 15.17 -35.54
CA TRP A 518 -19.22 15.23 -36.83
C TRP A 518 -18.50 16.56 -37.01
N ARG A 519 -17.25 16.50 -37.46
CA ARG A 519 -16.42 17.67 -37.78
C ARG A 519 -16.03 17.68 -39.25
N ALA A 520 -16.01 18.87 -39.85
CA ALA A 520 -15.42 19.04 -41.17
C ALA A 520 -13.89 18.80 -41.12
N PHE A 521 -13.30 18.42 -42.25
CA PHE A 521 -11.83 18.34 -42.40
C PHE A 521 -11.21 19.74 -42.47
N ARG A 522 -11.20 20.44 -41.34
CA ARG A 522 -10.64 21.79 -41.19
C ARG A 522 -9.73 21.83 -39.97
N ALA A 523 -8.53 22.35 -40.16
CA ALA A 523 -7.56 22.55 -39.11
C ALA A 523 -7.95 23.75 -38.23
N TYR A 524 -7.76 23.58 -36.93
CA TYR A 524 -7.92 24.63 -35.94
C TYR A 524 -6.55 24.89 -35.31
N ASN A 525 -6.12 26.15 -35.29
CA ASN A 525 -4.77 26.55 -34.86
C ASN A 525 -3.64 25.74 -35.55
N ASN A 526 -3.74 25.55 -36.87
CA ASN A 526 -2.78 24.77 -37.67
C ASN A 526 -2.59 23.31 -37.23
N ARG A 527 -3.61 22.70 -36.63
CA ARG A 527 -3.62 21.28 -36.25
C ARG A 527 -4.98 20.65 -36.50
N ILE A 528 -4.98 19.39 -36.92
CA ILE A 528 -6.14 18.52 -36.90
C ILE A 528 -5.71 17.09 -36.55
N GLU A 529 -6.56 16.41 -35.81
CA GLU A 529 -6.44 14.98 -35.53
C GLU A 529 -7.78 14.31 -35.83
N PHE A 530 -7.74 13.19 -36.54
CA PHE A 530 -8.94 12.46 -36.93
C PHE A 530 -8.66 10.98 -37.08
N GLU A 531 -9.70 10.17 -36.93
CA GLU A 531 -9.65 8.72 -37.11
C GLU A 531 -10.60 8.29 -38.23
N ILE A 532 -10.16 7.36 -39.05
CA ILE A 532 -10.97 6.73 -40.08
C ILE A 532 -11.16 5.26 -39.71
N PRO A 533 -12.39 4.84 -39.34
CA PRO A 533 -12.63 3.50 -38.81
C PRO A 533 -12.75 2.44 -39.91
N ASN A 534 -13.13 2.85 -41.12
CA ASN A 534 -13.48 1.94 -42.20
C ASN A 534 -12.32 1.75 -43.17
N LYS A 535 -12.17 0.51 -43.64
CA LYS A 535 -11.21 0.19 -44.69
C LYS A 535 -11.65 0.77 -46.04
N GLY A 536 -10.68 1.19 -46.85
CA GLY A 536 -10.93 1.71 -48.19
C GLY A 536 -9.81 2.61 -48.69
N LEU A 537 -9.91 2.99 -49.95
CA LEU A 537 -9.05 4.01 -50.54
C LEU A 537 -9.71 5.38 -50.36
N TYR A 538 -8.98 6.32 -49.78
CA TYR A 538 -9.48 7.66 -49.46
C TYR A 538 -8.61 8.74 -50.08
N GLN A 539 -9.26 9.83 -50.48
CA GLN A 539 -8.62 11.10 -50.74
C GLN A 539 -9.15 12.12 -49.74
N PHE A 540 -8.26 12.66 -48.92
CA PHE A 540 -8.58 13.70 -47.94
C PHE A 540 -8.18 15.06 -48.49
N LYS A 541 -9.03 16.07 -48.27
CA LYS A 541 -8.67 17.48 -48.42
C LYS A 541 -8.95 18.17 -47.08
N ILE A 542 -7.91 18.69 -46.46
CA ILE A 542 -7.98 19.37 -45.15
C ILE A 542 -7.70 20.84 -45.37
N THR A 543 -8.61 21.70 -44.94
CA THR A 543 -8.53 23.17 -45.08
C THR A 543 -8.14 23.86 -43.77
N GLY A 544 -8.02 25.19 -43.76
CA GLY A 544 -7.92 25.99 -42.52
C GLY A 544 -6.54 26.15 -41.91
N PHE A 545 -5.47 25.72 -42.59
CA PHE A 545 -4.10 26.04 -42.16
C PHE A 545 -3.75 27.48 -42.56
N THR A 546 -3.06 28.22 -41.71
CA THR A 546 -2.52 29.56 -41.97
C THR A 546 -1.03 29.53 -42.32
N ASN A 547 -0.40 28.35 -42.32
CA ASN A 547 1.01 28.12 -42.64
C ASN A 547 1.13 26.93 -43.61
N PRO A 548 1.86 27.07 -44.73
CA PRO A 548 1.94 26.02 -45.75
C PRO A 548 2.87 24.87 -45.38
N ASN A 549 3.68 24.97 -44.31
CA ASN A 549 4.61 23.91 -43.90
C ASN A 549 3.89 22.81 -43.10
N ILE A 550 2.96 22.14 -43.78
CA ILE A 550 2.08 21.11 -43.22
C ILE A 550 2.77 19.76 -43.30
N GLU A 551 2.71 18.98 -42.22
CA GLU A 551 3.18 17.60 -42.17
C GLU A 551 2.06 16.69 -41.67
N ILE A 552 2.06 15.43 -42.14
CA ILE A 552 1.02 14.46 -41.80
C ILE A 552 1.67 13.19 -41.25
N TYR A 553 1.18 12.75 -40.09
CA TYR A 553 1.60 11.54 -39.40
C TYR A 553 0.45 10.54 -39.38
N LYS A 554 0.74 9.27 -39.64
CA LYS A 554 -0.23 8.17 -39.72
C LYS A 554 0.06 7.14 -38.62
N GLY A 555 -0.88 7.00 -37.70
CA GLY A 555 -0.88 6.00 -36.62
C GLY A 555 0.29 6.06 -35.65
N GLY A 556 1.14 7.08 -35.69
CA GLY A 556 2.39 7.15 -34.91
C GLY A 556 3.54 6.28 -35.44
N PHE A 557 3.35 5.62 -36.58
CA PHE A 557 4.35 4.74 -37.21
C PHE A 557 4.88 5.28 -38.53
N SER A 558 4.18 6.22 -39.16
CA SER A 558 4.54 6.70 -40.50
C SER A 558 4.41 8.20 -40.64
N LYS A 559 5.25 8.77 -41.52
CA LYS A 559 5.19 10.16 -41.97
C LYS A 559 4.88 10.17 -43.46
N LEU A 560 3.84 10.91 -43.85
CA LEU A 560 3.43 10.98 -45.25
C LEU A 560 4.27 11.99 -46.02
N THR A 561 4.54 11.70 -47.28
CA THR A 561 5.30 12.52 -48.23
C THR A 561 4.54 12.70 -49.53
N ASN A 562 5.02 13.60 -50.40
CA ASN A 562 4.38 13.95 -51.68
C ASN A 562 2.92 14.43 -51.57
N ILE A 563 2.56 15.03 -50.43
CA ILE A 563 1.27 15.68 -50.20
C ILE A 563 1.14 16.95 -51.07
N LYS A 564 -0.07 17.25 -51.55
CA LYS A 564 -0.34 18.47 -52.34
C LYS A 564 -0.82 19.58 -51.42
N ILE A 565 -0.10 20.70 -51.40
CA ILE A 565 -0.46 21.90 -50.63
C ILE A 565 -0.84 23.03 -51.59
N GLU A 566 -1.97 23.67 -51.36
CA GLU A 566 -2.50 24.76 -52.20
C GLU A 566 -3.09 25.88 -51.34
N SER A 567 -3.16 27.10 -51.88
CA SER A 567 -3.85 28.20 -51.21
C SER A 567 -5.37 27.96 -51.18
N ASP A 568 -5.98 28.14 -50.03
CA ASP A 568 -7.41 27.92 -49.75
C ASP A 568 -8.10 29.24 -49.37
N GLY A 569 -7.92 30.25 -50.21
CA GLY A 569 -8.49 31.58 -50.01
C GLY A 569 -7.76 32.42 -48.96
N VAL A 570 -8.43 33.49 -48.53
CA VAL A 570 -7.91 34.50 -47.61
C VAL A 570 -8.91 34.66 -46.47
N ASP A 571 -8.42 34.76 -45.23
CA ASP A 571 -9.27 35.02 -44.07
C ASP A 571 -9.74 36.49 -43.98
N GLU A 572 -10.59 36.78 -42.99
CA GLU A 572 -11.14 38.12 -42.75
C GLU A 572 -10.07 39.18 -42.44
N THR A 573 -8.85 38.77 -42.07
CA THR A 573 -7.71 39.65 -41.78
C THR A 573 -6.82 39.91 -42.98
N GLY A 574 -7.08 39.26 -44.12
CA GLY A 574 -6.22 39.33 -45.31
C GLY A 574 -5.10 38.29 -45.35
N SER A 575 -5.07 37.34 -44.41
CA SER A 575 -4.04 36.28 -44.34
C SER A 575 -4.43 35.10 -45.23
N ILE A 576 -3.46 34.54 -45.96
CA ILE A 576 -3.69 33.40 -46.86
C ILE A 576 -3.87 32.13 -46.03
N ASN A 577 -4.94 31.38 -46.32
CA ASN A 577 -5.14 30.03 -45.81
C ASN A 577 -4.62 29.01 -46.82
N TYR A 578 -4.36 27.80 -46.34
CA TYR A 578 -3.82 26.67 -47.09
C TYR A 578 -4.65 25.42 -46.85
N ALA A 579 -4.73 24.59 -47.87
CA ALA A 579 -5.28 23.25 -47.80
C ALA A 579 -4.22 22.21 -48.18
N VAL A 580 -4.31 21.04 -47.56
CA VAL A 580 -3.50 19.87 -47.90
C VAL A 580 -4.40 18.76 -48.44
N THR A 581 -3.97 18.13 -49.52
CA THR A 581 -4.63 16.98 -50.14
C THR A 581 -3.68 15.80 -50.21
N PHE A 582 -4.15 14.61 -49.83
CA PHE A 582 -3.36 13.38 -49.84
C PHE A 582 -4.24 12.13 -50.03
N PHE A 583 -3.64 11.06 -50.52
CA PHE A 583 -4.28 9.75 -50.67
C PHE A 583 -3.76 8.76 -49.63
N ASP A 584 -4.62 7.85 -49.19
CA ASP A 584 -4.20 6.71 -48.39
C ASP A 584 -5.14 5.51 -48.55
N GLU A 585 -4.56 4.31 -48.52
CA GLU A 585 -5.31 3.04 -48.44
C GLU A 585 -5.35 2.58 -46.98
N ILE A 586 -6.56 2.60 -46.43
CA ILE A 586 -6.81 2.27 -45.04
C ILE A 586 -7.21 0.80 -44.97
N VAL A 587 -6.42 -0.01 -44.26
CA VAL A 587 -6.66 -1.45 -44.09
C VAL A 587 -7.22 -1.81 -42.72
N GLN A 588 -7.10 -0.89 -41.75
CA GLN A 588 -7.60 -0.99 -40.37
C GLN A 588 -7.91 0.42 -39.84
N PRO A 589 -8.67 0.59 -38.74
CA PRO A 589 -8.89 1.90 -38.13
C PRO A 589 -7.57 2.67 -37.97
N THR A 590 -7.51 3.87 -38.54
CA THR A 590 -6.26 4.63 -38.68
C THR A 590 -6.46 6.07 -38.23
N LYS A 591 -5.57 6.52 -37.33
CA LYS A 591 -5.49 7.90 -36.86
C LYS A 591 -4.50 8.71 -37.68
N TYR A 592 -4.83 9.96 -37.96
CA TYR A 592 -3.96 10.93 -38.61
C TYR A 592 -3.80 12.16 -37.73
N ILE A 593 -2.59 12.72 -37.73
CA ILE A 593 -2.33 14.04 -37.18
C ILE A 593 -1.69 14.88 -38.29
N ALA A 594 -2.38 15.94 -38.73
CA ALA A 594 -1.85 16.92 -39.66
C ALA A 594 -1.61 18.23 -38.92
N LEU A 595 -0.38 18.74 -38.99
CA LEU A 595 0.05 19.89 -38.20
C LEU A 595 1.23 20.61 -38.84
N THR A 596 1.44 21.85 -38.41
CA THR A 596 2.62 22.66 -38.74
C THR A 596 3.66 22.63 -37.60
N ALA A 597 4.89 23.01 -37.89
CA ALA A 597 6.02 22.86 -36.95
C ALA A 597 5.80 23.53 -35.58
N GLU A 598 5.07 24.65 -35.51
CA GLU A 598 4.76 25.35 -34.26
C GLU A 598 3.82 24.58 -33.32
N ASN A 599 3.09 23.58 -33.82
CA ASN A 599 2.24 22.70 -33.02
C ASN A 599 2.95 21.44 -32.53
N LYS A 600 4.24 21.26 -32.88
CA LYS A 600 5.06 20.18 -32.31
C LYS A 600 5.47 20.54 -30.90
N LYS A 601 5.49 19.53 -30.04
CA LYS A 601 5.83 19.68 -28.62
C LYS A 601 7.31 19.41 -28.38
N SER A 602 7.82 19.90 -27.27
CA SER A 602 9.10 19.48 -26.69
C SER A 602 8.82 18.72 -25.40
N PRO A 603 9.63 17.71 -25.03
CA PRO A 603 9.48 17.03 -23.75
C PRO A 603 9.49 18.04 -22.60
N LYS A 604 8.67 17.79 -21.57
CA LYS A 604 8.62 18.61 -20.34
C LYS A 604 10.00 18.69 -19.68
N ALA A 605 10.74 17.59 -19.70
CA ALA A 605 12.12 17.51 -19.24
C ALA A 605 12.89 16.42 -19.98
N ILE A 606 14.21 16.60 -20.07
CA ILE A 606 15.16 15.59 -20.53
C ILE A 606 16.10 15.31 -19.37
N VAL A 607 16.09 14.09 -18.84
CA VAL A 607 16.79 13.72 -17.61
C VAL A 607 17.76 12.60 -17.89
N LYS A 608 19.04 12.78 -17.55
CA LYS A 608 20.05 11.73 -17.65
C LYS A 608 19.76 10.63 -16.64
N ASP A 609 19.84 9.38 -17.08
CA ASP A 609 19.77 8.22 -16.18
C ASP A 609 21.09 7.97 -15.45
N GLU A 610 20.98 7.66 -14.16
CA GLU A 610 22.10 7.14 -13.36
C GLU A 610 21.93 5.62 -13.24
N SER A 611 22.47 4.88 -14.21
CA SER A 611 22.31 3.42 -14.29
C SER A 611 22.58 2.71 -12.96
N SER A 612 21.63 1.88 -12.55
CA SER A 612 21.66 1.06 -11.34
C SER A 612 21.62 -0.44 -11.70
N LYS A 613 21.78 -1.31 -10.69
CA LYS A 613 21.88 -2.77 -10.86
C LYS A 613 21.01 -3.52 -9.86
N LEU A 614 19.84 -2.98 -9.52
CA LEU A 614 18.92 -3.54 -8.54
C LEU A 614 18.42 -4.94 -8.94
N ARG A 615 18.32 -5.21 -10.25
CA ARG A 615 18.03 -6.53 -10.82
C ARG A 615 19.20 -7.52 -10.80
N SER A 616 20.37 -7.17 -10.27
CA SER A 616 21.46 -8.13 -10.10
C SER A 616 21.17 -9.09 -8.94
N SER A 617 21.18 -10.39 -9.21
CA SER A 617 21.08 -11.42 -8.16
C SER A 617 22.34 -11.53 -7.29
N LEU A 618 23.41 -10.78 -7.61
CA LEU A 618 24.62 -10.70 -6.80
C LEU A 618 24.48 -9.75 -5.60
N ASN A 619 23.45 -8.88 -5.60
CA ASN A 619 23.13 -8.00 -4.48
C ASN A 619 22.68 -8.83 -3.26
N GLY A 620 22.69 -8.24 -2.07
CA GLY A 620 22.19 -8.87 -0.85
C GLY A 620 22.12 -7.88 0.31
N ALA A 621 21.05 -7.96 1.10
CA ALA A 621 20.81 -7.09 2.25
C ALA A 621 19.85 -7.75 3.24
N ASP A 622 20.02 -7.44 4.52
CA ASP A 622 19.07 -7.75 5.60
C ASP A 622 18.15 -6.54 5.87
N TYR A 623 18.67 -5.34 5.63
CA TYR A 623 18.01 -4.06 5.84
C TYR A 623 18.15 -3.20 4.57
N ILE A 624 17.02 -2.78 4.00
CA ILE A 624 17.00 -1.90 2.81
C ILE A 624 16.39 -0.56 3.19
N ILE A 625 17.12 0.52 2.94
CA ILE A 625 16.63 1.91 3.02
C ILE A 625 16.25 2.33 1.60
N ILE A 626 14.96 2.58 1.36
CA ILE A 626 14.46 3.17 0.11
C ILE A 626 14.24 4.65 0.37
N VAL A 627 14.96 5.50 -0.34
CA VAL A 627 15.07 6.93 -0.03
C VAL A 627 14.81 7.78 -1.26
N TYR A 628 14.10 8.89 -1.07
CA TYR A 628 14.00 9.93 -2.09
C TYR A 628 15.39 10.52 -2.38
N ASP A 629 15.74 10.67 -3.65
CA ASP A 629 17.09 10.93 -4.14
C ASP A 629 17.81 12.10 -3.44
N GLU A 630 17.12 13.22 -3.22
CA GLU A 630 17.69 14.41 -2.55
C GLU A 630 18.04 14.16 -1.06
N PHE A 631 17.48 13.12 -0.44
CA PHE A 631 17.70 12.74 0.96
C PHE A 631 18.74 11.63 1.12
N TYR A 632 19.31 11.10 0.03
CA TYR A 632 20.28 10.00 0.05
C TYR A 632 21.43 10.24 1.03
N GLU A 633 22.07 11.42 0.96
CA GLU A 633 23.17 11.79 1.87
C GLU A 633 22.75 11.92 3.35
N ALA A 634 21.47 12.21 3.62
CA ALA A 634 20.98 12.35 4.99
C ALA A 634 20.83 11.00 5.72
N VAL A 635 20.66 9.90 4.97
CA VAL A 635 20.45 8.56 5.55
C VAL A 635 21.73 7.72 5.67
N LEU A 636 22.81 8.10 4.99
CA LEU A 636 24.09 7.37 5.06
C LEU A 636 24.62 7.16 6.49
N PRO A 637 24.50 8.13 7.44
CA PRO A 637 24.89 7.89 8.83
C PRO A 637 24.09 6.75 9.49
N LEU A 638 22.78 6.66 9.23
CA LEU A 638 21.94 5.56 9.74
C LEU A 638 22.34 4.23 9.10
N ALA A 639 22.56 4.22 7.79
CA ALA A 639 23.00 3.03 7.06
C ALA A 639 24.32 2.48 7.62
N LYS A 640 25.30 3.37 7.85
CA LYS A 640 26.58 3.03 8.48
C LYS A 640 26.40 2.49 9.90
N TYR A 641 25.55 3.12 10.70
CA TYR A 641 25.27 2.67 12.07
C TYR A 641 24.59 1.28 12.10
N ARG A 642 23.63 1.02 11.20
CA ARG A 642 22.95 -0.27 11.04
C ARG A 642 23.87 -1.38 10.49
N SER A 643 24.88 -1.00 9.70
CA SER A 643 25.87 -1.94 9.15
C SER A 643 26.69 -2.69 10.20
N ASN A 644 26.68 -2.23 11.45
CA ASN A 644 27.28 -2.96 12.57
C ASN A 644 26.53 -4.26 12.94
N LYS A 645 25.27 -4.42 12.50
CA LYS A 645 24.41 -5.57 12.82
C LYS A 645 23.79 -6.24 11.59
N PHE A 646 23.69 -5.54 10.47
CA PHE A 646 22.95 -5.97 9.28
C PHE A 646 23.77 -5.73 8.01
N ARG A 647 23.53 -6.51 6.95
CA ARG A 647 23.89 -6.11 5.58
C ARG A 647 22.90 -5.02 5.14
N VAL A 648 23.39 -3.81 4.90
CA VAL A 648 22.53 -2.66 4.58
C VAL A 648 22.68 -2.27 3.12
N ALA A 649 21.55 -2.05 2.44
CA ALA A 649 21.50 -1.39 1.14
C ALA A 649 20.75 -0.06 1.25
N VAL A 650 21.26 0.98 0.60
CA VAL A 650 20.57 2.27 0.42
C VAL A 650 20.24 2.40 -1.06
N VAL A 651 18.96 2.52 -1.37
CA VAL A 651 18.43 2.49 -2.73
C VAL A 651 17.66 3.78 -2.97
N LYS A 652 18.03 4.53 -4.01
CA LYS A 652 17.25 5.69 -4.46
C LYS A 652 15.94 5.21 -5.05
N VAL A 653 14.85 5.90 -4.75
CA VAL A 653 13.52 5.48 -5.25
C VAL A 653 13.42 5.63 -6.76
N GLN A 654 14.14 6.58 -7.37
CA GLN A 654 14.16 6.75 -8.82
C GLN A 654 14.75 5.54 -9.55
N ASP A 655 15.83 4.93 -9.03
CA ASP A 655 16.42 3.70 -9.56
C ASP A 655 15.40 2.55 -9.63
N ILE A 656 14.50 2.49 -8.64
CA ILE A 656 13.42 1.51 -8.61
C ILE A 656 12.43 1.77 -9.74
N TYR A 657 12.02 3.02 -9.96
CA TYR A 657 11.10 3.36 -11.05
C TYR A 657 11.72 3.02 -12.41
N ASP A 658 12.98 3.37 -12.59
CA ASP A 658 13.70 3.15 -13.85
C ASP A 658 13.79 1.65 -14.18
N GLU A 659 14.15 0.80 -13.22
CA GLU A 659 14.26 -0.64 -13.44
C GLU A 659 12.92 -1.41 -13.39
N PHE A 660 11.93 -0.97 -12.60
CA PHE A 660 10.71 -1.76 -12.29
C PHE A 660 9.40 -1.21 -12.86
N SER A 661 9.38 0.01 -13.38
CA SER A 661 8.20 0.63 -14.01
C SER A 661 8.54 1.50 -15.22
N PHE A 662 9.73 1.31 -15.82
CA PHE A 662 10.18 2.06 -16.99
C PHE A 662 10.23 3.58 -16.73
N GLY A 663 10.58 3.97 -15.50
CA GLY A 663 10.68 5.36 -15.05
C GLY A 663 9.39 5.96 -14.49
N LEU A 664 8.26 5.26 -14.54
CA LEU A 664 6.98 5.77 -14.02
C LEU A 664 6.93 5.67 -12.49
N LEU A 665 6.58 6.77 -11.82
CA LEU A 665 6.35 6.78 -10.38
C LEU A 665 5.11 5.93 -10.05
N THR A 666 5.31 4.75 -9.47
CA THR A 666 4.23 3.87 -9.00
C THR A 666 4.61 3.12 -7.72
N PRO A 667 3.67 2.86 -6.79
CA PRO A 667 3.93 1.99 -5.65
C PRO A 667 4.19 0.54 -6.08
N GLU A 668 3.61 0.08 -7.19
CA GLU A 668 3.85 -1.27 -7.72
C GLU A 668 5.33 -1.50 -8.06
N ALA A 669 6.05 -0.48 -8.53
CA ALA A 669 7.49 -0.56 -8.78
C ALA A 669 8.27 -0.84 -7.48
N ILE A 670 7.92 -0.15 -6.39
CA ILE A 670 8.53 -0.31 -5.06
C ILE A 670 8.29 -1.72 -4.53
N ARG A 671 7.04 -2.21 -4.56
CA ARG A 671 6.74 -3.59 -4.15
C ARG A 671 7.42 -4.60 -5.07
N GLY A 672 7.47 -4.35 -6.38
CA GLY A 672 8.13 -5.18 -7.37
C GLY A 672 9.63 -5.34 -7.08
N PHE A 673 10.31 -4.25 -6.72
CA PHE A 673 11.70 -4.26 -6.28
C PHE A 673 11.88 -5.04 -4.97
N ILE A 674 11.09 -4.76 -3.93
CA ILE A 674 11.20 -5.45 -2.63
C ILE A 674 10.97 -6.95 -2.81
N ARG A 675 9.97 -7.34 -3.61
CA ARG A 675 9.69 -8.73 -3.97
C ARG A 675 10.87 -9.36 -4.72
N TYR A 676 11.46 -8.64 -5.68
CA TYR A 676 12.63 -9.13 -6.39
C TYR A 676 13.81 -9.37 -5.45
N ALA A 677 14.13 -8.41 -4.57
CA ALA A 677 15.18 -8.52 -3.58
C ALA A 677 14.91 -9.71 -2.62
N TYR A 678 13.68 -9.88 -2.16
CA TYR A 678 13.28 -10.99 -1.29
C TYR A 678 13.54 -12.37 -1.93
N HIS A 679 13.22 -12.52 -3.21
CA HIS A 679 13.28 -13.83 -3.90
C HIS A 679 14.62 -14.13 -4.56
N TYR A 680 15.34 -13.11 -5.05
CA TYR A 680 16.44 -13.30 -6.00
C TYR A 680 17.80 -12.71 -5.58
N TRP A 681 17.86 -11.82 -4.58
CA TRP A 681 19.14 -11.40 -4.03
C TRP A 681 19.79 -12.52 -3.20
N ARG A 682 21.10 -12.41 -2.98
CA ARG A 682 21.88 -13.37 -2.20
C ARG A 682 21.29 -13.53 -0.80
N PRO A 683 21.01 -14.78 -0.37
CA PRO A 683 20.48 -15.04 0.95
C PRO A 683 21.45 -14.59 2.07
N PRO A 684 20.94 -14.40 3.30
CA PRO A 684 19.53 -14.44 3.68
C PRO A 684 18.70 -13.33 3.01
N ALA A 685 17.38 -13.53 2.92
CA ALA A 685 16.49 -12.52 2.32
C ALA A 685 16.34 -11.31 3.27
N PRO A 686 16.08 -10.10 2.72
CA PRO A 686 15.81 -8.92 3.53
C PRO A 686 14.70 -9.16 4.57
N SER A 687 14.81 -8.48 5.70
CA SER A 687 13.85 -8.54 6.81
C SER A 687 13.31 -7.16 7.19
N TYR A 688 14.07 -6.10 6.90
CA TYR A 688 13.72 -4.73 7.25
C TYR A 688 13.68 -3.85 6.01
N ILE A 689 12.60 -3.09 5.87
CA ILE A 689 12.44 -2.02 4.88
C ILE A 689 12.20 -0.71 5.64
N LEU A 690 13.00 0.31 5.32
CA LEU A 690 12.77 1.67 5.77
C LEU A 690 12.52 2.57 4.57
N LEU A 691 11.33 3.15 4.51
CA LEU A 691 10.99 4.18 3.54
C LEU A 691 11.42 5.55 4.09
N VAL A 692 12.10 6.36 3.29
CA VAL A 692 12.56 7.69 3.69
C VAL A 692 12.10 8.73 2.68
N GLY A 693 11.13 9.52 3.12
CA GLY A 693 10.39 10.47 2.30
C GLY A 693 8.90 10.35 2.58
N ASP A 694 8.23 11.48 2.50
CA ASP A 694 6.79 11.56 2.72
C ASP A 694 5.96 11.14 1.50
N ALA A 695 4.66 10.87 1.70
CA ALA A 695 3.71 10.58 0.61
C ALA A 695 2.74 11.76 0.38
N SER A 696 1.92 11.67 -0.68
CA SER A 696 0.89 12.65 -0.99
C SER A 696 -0.27 11.99 -1.75
N TRP A 697 -1.51 12.15 -1.29
CA TRP A 697 -2.69 11.70 -2.03
C TRP A 697 -2.97 12.54 -3.28
N ASP A 698 -2.45 13.78 -3.33
CA ASP A 698 -2.55 14.63 -4.50
C ASP A 698 -1.40 14.34 -5.47
N PHE A 699 -1.60 13.31 -6.30
CA PHE A 699 -0.70 12.93 -7.39
C PHE A 699 -0.71 13.89 -8.58
N ARG A 700 -1.69 14.79 -8.65
CA ARG A 700 -1.84 15.74 -9.75
C ARG A 700 -1.00 16.99 -9.53
N ARG A 701 -0.85 17.40 -8.27
CA ARG A 701 -0.25 18.70 -7.91
C ARG A 701 0.80 18.60 -6.80
N GLY A 702 0.76 17.56 -5.97
CA GLY A 702 1.63 17.38 -4.81
C GLY A 702 2.93 16.65 -5.13
N LYS A 703 4.02 17.03 -4.46
CA LYS A 703 5.29 16.30 -4.51
C LYS A 703 5.17 15.00 -3.73
N ASN A 704 5.36 13.88 -4.42
CA ASN A 704 5.44 12.55 -3.83
C ASN A 704 6.91 12.15 -3.70
N TYR A 705 7.43 12.07 -2.46
CA TYR A 705 8.82 11.69 -2.23
C TYR A 705 8.98 10.17 -2.33
N VAL A 706 8.17 9.43 -1.55
CA VAL A 706 8.02 7.98 -1.68
C VAL A 706 6.54 7.66 -1.56
N PRO A 707 5.83 7.28 -2.64
CA PRO A 707 4.37 7.13 -2.63
C PRO A 707 3.94 6.00 -1.68
N ALA A 708 2.71 6.11 -1.17
CA ALA A 708 2.02 5.00 -0.51
C ALA A 708 1.09 4.29 -1.49
N TYR A 709 0.75 3.04 -1.18
CA TYR A 709 -0.32 2.33 -1.86
C TYR A 709 -1.67 2.67 -1.21
N TYR A 710 -2.75 2.76 -1.99
CA TYR A 710 -4.08 3.06 -1.46
C TYR A 710 -4.94 1.81 -1.37
N VAL A 711 -5.37 1.47 -0.15
CA VAL A 711 -6.25 0.32 0.13
C VAL A 711 -7.68 0.80 0.33
N ASN A 712 -8.65 0.08 -0.24
CA ASN A 712 -10.06 0.39 -0.01
C ASN A 712 -10.47 -0.03 1.40
N THR A 713 -11.16 0.86 2.11
CA THR A 713 -11.58 0.66 3.50
C THR A 713 -13.09 0.61 3.60
N TYR A 714 -13.59 -0.21 4.50
CA TYR A 714 -15.02 -0.41 4.70
C TYR A 714 -15.73 0.93 4.99
N LYS A 715 -16.74 1.25 4.17
CA LYS A 715 -17.61 2.45 4.26
C LYS A 715 -16.94 3.82 4.10
N TRP A 716 -15.62 3.90 3.96
CA TRP A 716 -14.91 5.19 3.90
C TRP A 716 -14.10 5.42 2.63
N GLY A 717 -13.91 4.38 1.81
CA GLY A 717 -13.16 4.49 0.56
C GLY A 717 -11.68 4.27 0.79
N GLN A 718 -10.84 4.79 -0.09
CA GLN A 718 -9.42 4.42 -0.09
C GLN A 718 -8.54 5.28 0.84
N THR A 719 -7.67 4.65 1.63
CA THR A 719 -6.65 5.28 2.49
C THR A 719 -5.24 4.80 2.15
N ALA A 720 -4.21 5.60 2.44
CA ALA A 720 -2.82 5.22 2.27
C ALA A 720 -2.42 4.05 3.18
N SER A 721 -1.52 3.19 2.70
CA SER A 721 -0.99 2.02 3.41
C SER A 721 0.40 1.62 2.90
N ASP A 722 1.35 1.51 3.82
CA ASP A 722 2.66 0.90 3.55
C ASP A 722 2.65 -0.64 3.74
N HIS A 723 1.56 -1.20 4.27
CA HIS A 723 1.46 -2.64 4.51
C HIS A 723 1.63 -3.46 3.23
N PHE A 724 1.16 -2.92 2.09
CA PHE A 724 1.32 -3.48 0.76
C PHE A 724 2.78 -3.85 0.41
N TYR A 725 3.73 -3.03 0.83
CA TYR A 725 5.16 -3.24 0.56
C TYR A 725 5.78 -4.38 1.39
N ALA A 726 5.13 -4.76 2.50
CA ALA A 726 5.59 -5.87 3.33
C ALA A 726 5.06 -7.24 2.87
N CYS A 727 4.00 -7.28 2.04
CA CYS A 727 3.39 -8.52 1.55
C CYS A 727 3.99 -8.88 0.18
N VAL A 728 5.06 -9.68 0.14
CA VAL A 728 5.88 -9.97 -1.04
C VAL A 728 6.02 -11.46 -1.39
N ASN A 729 5.58 -12.36 -0.53
CA ASN A 729 5.52 -13.79 -0.79
C ASN A 729 4.06 -14.26 -0.79
N GLY A 730 3.59 -14.79 -1.92
CA GLY A 730 2.15 -15.05 -2.11
C GLY A 730 1.37 -13.81 -2.56
N ASP A 731 0.06 -14.02 -2.74
CA ASP A 731 -0.94 -13.00 -3.05
C ASP A 731 -1.95 -12.96 -1.89
N ASP A 732 -1.45 -12.52 -0.74
CA ASP A 732 -2.17 -12.52 0.53
C ASP A 732 -1.78 -11.31 1.40
N PRO A 733 -2.54 -10.99 2.46
CA PRO A 733 -2.28 -9.81 3.30
C PRO A 733 -1.32 -10.10 4.47
N LEU A 734 -0.56 -11.20 4.47
CA LEU A 734 0.40 -11.48 5.53
C LEU A 734 1.72 -10.74 5.28
N PRO A 735 2.28 -10.05 6.30
CA PRO A 735 3.54 -9.35 6.12
C PRO A 735 4.73 -10.32 6.19
N ASP A 736 5.60 -10.27 5.17
CA ASP A 736 6.84 -11.05 5.10
C ASP A 736 8.06 -10.30 5.63
N LEU A 737 7.91 -9.00 5.86
CA LEU A 737 8.95 -8.03 6.17
C LEU A 737 8.49 -7.06 7.27
N PHE A 738 9.44 -6.52 8.02
CA PHE A 738 9.21 -5.38 8.91
C PHE A 738 9.37 -4.09 8.12
N ILE A 739 8.30 -3.29 8.04
CA ILE A 739 8.30 -2.03 7.32
C ILE A 739 7.96 -0.84 8.21
N GLY A 740 8.68 0.25 8.04
CA GLY A 740 8.20 1.55 8.48
C GLY A 740 8.86 2.71 7.74
N ARG A 741 8.51 3.93 8.14
CA ARG A 741 8.76 5.14 7.36
C ARG A 741 9.31 6.29 8.21
N ILE A 742 10.26 7.04 7.65
CA ILE A 742 10.62 8.41 8.07
C ILE A 742 9.88 9.38 7.15
N THR A 743 8.85 10.05 7.67
CA THR A 743 7.98 10.97 6.91
C THR A 743 8.52 12.39 6.96
N THR A 744 9.54 12.65 6.16
CA THR A 744 10.19 13.96 6.07
C THR A 744 10.10 14.51 4.65
N ARG A 745 10.07 15.85 4.56
CA ARG A 745 9.95 16.60 3.31
C ARG A 745 11.21 17.40 2.96
N THR A 746 12.22 17.37 3.82
CA THR A 746 13.50 18.04 3.60
C THR A 746 14.67 17.17 4.03
N LYS A 747 15.83 17.45 3.46
CA LYS A 747 17.09 16.78 3.79
C LYS A 747 17.47 17.01 5.26
N GLU A 748 17.23 18.21 5.76
CA GLU A 748 17.55 18.64 7.12
C GLU A 748 16.66 17.92 8.14
N ALA A 749 15.34 17.86 7.91
CA ALA A 749 14.42 17.12 8.77
C ALA A 749 14.76 15.62 8.79
N THR A 750 15.11 15.05 7.63
CA THR A 750 15.56 13.65 7.53
C THR A 750 16.80 13.40 8.39
N ARG A 751 17.80 14.30 8.31
CA ARG A 751 19.02 14.20 9.10
C ARG A 751 18.74 14.29 10.61
N ALA A 752 17.87 15.20 11.04
CA ALA A 752 17.49 15.35 12.45
C ALA A 752 16.85 14.07 13.03
N VAL A 753 15.95 13.42 12.27
CA VAL A 753 15.34 12.14 12.68
C VAL A 753 16.39 11.02 12.74
N VAL A 754 17.27 10.93 11.73
CA VAL A 754 18.38 9.96 11.71
C VAL A 754 19.28 10.11 12.93
N GLU A 755 19.68 11.34 13.27
CA GLU A 755 20.51 11.63 14.43
C GLU A 755 19.79 11.29 15.74
N LYS A 756 18.48 11.55 15.84
CA LYS A 756 17.67 11.16 16.99
C LYS A 756 17.64 9.63 17.17
N ILE A 757 17.45 8.85 16.10
CA ILE A 757 17.46 7.38 16.14
C ILE A 757 18.82 6.88 16.64
N ILE A 758 19.91 7.35 16.04
CA ILE A 758 21.27 6.93 16.41
C ILE A 758 21.56 7.30 17.87
N ARG A 759 21.22 8.52 18.30
CA ARG A 759 21.42 8.99 19.68
C ARG A 759 20.67 8.10 20.68
N TYR A 760 19.40 7.82 20.41
CA TYR A 760 18.55 7.03 21.30
C TYR A 760 19.10 5.62 21.54
N GLU A 761 19.70 5.01 20.52
CA GLU A 761 20.28 3.67 20.66
C GLU A 761 21.71 3.64 21.19
N SER A 762 22.55 4.56 20.72
CA SER A 762 23.99 4.59 21.04
C SER A 762 24.30 5.28 22.38
N GLN A 763 23.42 6.16 22.86
CA GLN A 763 23.57 6.92 24.11
C GLN A 763 22.34 6.77 25.01
N PRO A 764 22.03 5.55 25.47
CA PRO A 764 20.75 5.26 26.11
C PRO A 764 20.69 5.78 27.55
N VAL A 765 19.74 6.67 27.87
CA VAL A 765 19.53 7.15 29.25
C VAL A 765 18.87 6.07 30.11
N LEU A 766 19.58 5.59 31.12
CA LEU A 766 19.06 4.60 32.09
C LEU A 766 18.08 5.26 33.08
N GLY A 767 17.22 4.47 33.72
CA GLY A 767 16.34 4.92 34.80
C GLY A 767 14.90 4.42 34.71
N ASP A 768 14.11 4.79 35.72
CA ASP A 768 12.72 4.33 35.92
C ASP A 768 11.77 4.69 34.77
N TRP A 769 12.05 5.75 34.02
CA TRP A 769 11.23 6.20 32.89
C TRP A 769 10.97 5.09 31.85
N ARG A 770 11.87 4.09 31.75
CA ARG A 770 11.73 2.91 30.88
C ARG A 770 10.65 1.91 31.30
N ARG A 771 10.08 2.11 32.49
CA ARG A 771 8.95 1.35 33.04
C ARG A 771 7.71 2.21 33.22
N CYS A 772 7.77 3.50 32.86
CA CYS A 772 6.65 4.41 32.95
C CYS A 772 5.81 4.34 31.67
N LEU A 773 4.55 3.97 31.82
CA LEU A 773 3.53 3.98 30.78
C LEU A 773 2.60 5.17 31.03
N LEU A 774 2.35 5.99 30.01
CA LEU A 774 1.35 7.06 30.05
C LEU A 774 0.14 6.62 29.24
N MET A 775 -0.99 6.47 29.92
CA MET A 775 -2.26 6.00 29.36
C MET A 775 -3.24 7.17 29.26
N LEU A 776 -3.70 7.44 28.05
CA LEU A 776 -4.58 8.55 27.72
C LEU A 776 -5.86 7.96 27.11
N ALA A 777 -7.02 8.38 27.63
CA ALA A 777 -8.30 7.88 27.14
C ALA A 777 -9.35 9.00 27.05
N ALA A 778 -10.12 9.00 25.96
CA ALA A 778 -11.34 9.79 25.86
C ALA A 778 -12.43 9.24 26.80
N ALA A 779 -13.50 10.01 27.02
CA ALA A 779 -14.61 9.59 27.89
C ALA A 779 -15.40 8.39 27.33
N GLY A 780 -16.22 7.75 28.17
CA GLY A 780 -17.08 6.63 27.77
C GLY A 780 -16.35 5.29 27.70
N ASP A 781 -16.67 4.49 26.68
CA ASP A 781 -16.16 3.11 26.52
C ASP A 781 -14.62 3.04 26.47
N PHE A 782 -13.94 4.08 25.96
CA PHE A 782 -12.48 4.14 25.87
C PHE A 782 -11.79 4.05 27.24
N ILE A 783 -12.37 4.60 28.31
CA ILE A 783 -11.81 4.47 29.67
C ILE A 783 -11.89 3.02 30.14
N ARG A 784 -13.05 2.38 29.95
CA ARG A 784 -13.25 0.97 30.32
C ARG A 784 -12.24 0.08 29.59
N ASP A 785 -12.09 0.30 28.28
CA ASP A 785 -11.24 -0.49 27.40
C ASP A 785 -9.74 -0.29 27.77
N SER A 786 -9.31 0.95 28.03
CA SER A 786 -7.97 1.26 28.54
C SER A 786 -7.64 0.56 29.88
N GLU A 787 -8.54 0.63 30.87
CA GLU A 787 -8.33 -0.05 32.16
C GLU A 787 -8.33 -1.58 32.01
N GLN A 788 -9.12 -2.13 31.09
CA GLN A 788 -9.14 -3.56 30.82
C GLN A 788 -7.81 -4.02 30.20
N LEU A 789 -7.24 -3.26 29.26
CA LEU A 789 -5.90 -3.54 28.70
C LEU A 789 -4.82 -3.55 29.78
N LEU A 790 -4.85 -2.57 30.69
CA LEU A 790 -3.92 -2.50 31.81
C LEU A 790 -4.02 -3.72 32.73
N LYS A 791 -5.25 -4.09 33.10
CA LYS A 791 -5.51 -5.23 33.98
C LYS A 791 -5.06 -6.56 33.36
N ASP A 792 -5.31 -6.75 32.07
CA ASP A 792 -5.10 -8.04 31.42
C ASP A 792 -3.65 -8.24 30.98
N TYR A 793 -2.96 -7.19 30.52
CA TYR A 793 -1.68 -7.36 29.83
C TYR A 793 -0.48 -6.75 30.54
N VAL A 794 -0.65 -5.71 31.36
CA VAL A 794 0.50 -5.01 31.94
C VAL A 794 0.94 -5.69 33.25
N PRO A 795 2.17 -6.24 33.32
CA PRO A 795 2.64 -6.97 34.49
C PRO A 795 3.16 -5.98 35.55
N ILE A 796 2.25 -5.41 36.34
CA ILE A 796 2.58 -4.44 37.40
C ILE A 796 3.55 -5.02 38.44
N ASP A 797 3.50 -6.33 38.66
CA ASP A 797 4.42 -7.09 39.52
C ASP A 797 5.89 -7.06 39.00
N LEU A 798 6.10 -6.81 37.72
CA LEU A 798 7.43 -6.60 37.12
C LEU A 798 7.92 -5.14 37.22
N GLY A 799 7.23 -4.29 37.98
CA GLY A 799 7.67 -2.93 38.32
C GLY A 799 7.29 -1.84 37.32
N TYR A 800 6.36 -2.12 36.40
CA TYR A 800 5.77 -1.08 35.54
C TYR A 800 4.97 -0.06 36.35
N LYS A 801 5.15 1.22 36.02
CA LYS A 801 4.42 2.35 36.62
C LYS A 801 3.49 2.93 35.58
N VAL A 802 2.24 3.20 35.94
CA VAL A 802 1.22 3.70 35.02
C VAL A 802 0.74 5.07 35.48
N ALA A 803 0.97 6.08 34.63
CA ALA A 803 0.32 7.38 34.72
C ALA A 803 -0.92 7.39 33.82
N ARG A 804 -2.00 8.04 34.26
CA ARG A 804 -3.28 8.12 33.55
C ARG A 804 -3.72 9.56 33.44
N VAL A 805 -4.22 9.94 32.27
CA VAL A 805 -4.91 11.22 32.04
C VAL A 805 -6.13 10.96 31.16
N TYR A 806 -7.31 11.05 31.75
CA TYR A 806 -8.60 10.79 31.08
C TYR A 806 -9.41 12.07 30.93
N THR A 807 -10.21 12.15 29.87
CA THR A 807 -10.96 13.39 29.56
C THR A 807 -12.34 13.46 30.20
N ASP A 808 -12.79 12.40 30.88
CA ASP A 808 -14.06 12.39 31.61
C ASP A 808 -13.92 13.12 32.97
N PRO A 809 -14.63 14.23 33.21
CA PRO A 809 -14.59 14.96 34.48
C PRO A 809 -15.00 14.14 35.71
N ASN A 810 -15.70 13.02 35.53
CA ASN A 810 -16.11 12.13 36.62
C ASN A 810 -15.06 11.06 36.94
N SER A 811 -14.00 10.94 36.13
CA SER A 811 -12.93 9.98 36.37
C SER A 811 -12.01 10.45 37.51
N SER A 812 -11.57 9.52 38.36
CA SER A 812 -10.50 9.79 39.33
C SER A 812 -9.16 10.15 38.69
N TYR A 813 -9.02 9.92 37.38
CA TYR A 813 -7.84 10.25 36.57
C TYR A 813 -8.12 11.39 35.60
N TYR A 814 -9.16 12.21 35.86
CA TYR A 814 -9.42 13.40 35.05
C TYR A 814 -8.20 14.32 35.03
N GLY A 815 -7.82 14.78 33.84
CA GLY A 815 -6.71 15.70 33.66
C GLY A 815 -6.72 16.38 32.30
N ASP A 816 -5.76 17.29 32.11
CA ASP A 816 -5.67 18.17 30.95
C ASP A 816 -4.30 18.07 30.26
N THR A 817 -4.11 18.92 29.24
CA THR A 817 -2.86 19.00 28.46
C THR A 817 -1.64 19.28 29.34
N ALA A 818 -1.77 20.08 30.41
CA ALA A 818 -0.64 20.41 31.27
C ALA A 818 -0.18 19.18 32.06
N GLN A 819 -1.12 18.44 32.65
CA GLN A 819 -0.79 17.21 33.37
C GLN A 819 -0.21 16.13 32.43
N LEU A 820 -0.74 16.02 31.20
CA LEU A 820 -0.19 15.14 30.18
C LEU A 820 1.27 15.51 29.86
N LEU A 821 1.55 16.79 29.60
CA LEU A 821 2.90 17.28 29.28
C LEU A 821 3.86 17.04 30.44
N ASP A 822 3.43 17.24 31.69
CA ASP A 822 4.24 16.98 32.88
C ASP A 822 4.65 15.50 32.96
N PHE A 823 3.72 14.57 32.79
CA PHE A 823 4.03 13.13 32.80
C PHE A 823 4.96 12.74 31.65
N TRP A 824 4.72 13.25 30.44
CA TRP A 824 5.55 12.92 29.29
C TRP A 824 6.97 13.48 29.44
N ASN A 825 7.11 14.73 29.88
CA ASN A 825 8.40 15.39 30.08
C ASN A 825 9.18 14.78 31.26
N ALA A 826 8.50 14.29 32.30
CA ALA A 826 9.15 13.52 33.37
C ALA A 826 9.78 12.21 32.84
N GLY A 827 9.17 11.63 31.80
CA GLY A 827 9.70 10.52 31.02
C GLY A 827 8.83 9.27 31.08
N SER A 828 8.28 8.91 29.92
CA SER A 828 7.53 7.68 29.68
C SER A 828 8.11 6.94 28.49
N SER A 829 8.32 5.63 28.59
CA SER A 829 8.78 4.83 27.45
C SER A 829 7.67 4.53 26.45
N PHE A 830 6.42 4.53 26.92
CA PHE A 830 5.24 4.24 26.13
C PHE A 830 4.15 5.26 26.44
N VAL A 831 3.59 5.87 25.39
CA VAL A 831 2.45 6.78 25.47
C VAL A 831 1.36 6.23 24.58
N HIS A 832 0.20 5.95 25.16
CA HIS A 832 -0.90 5.31 24.48
C HIS A 832 -2.15 6.16 24.58
N PHE A 833 -2.72 6.52 23.44
CA PHE A 833 -3.99 7.22 23.33
C PHE A 833 -5.04 6.34 22.66
N THR A 834 -6.22 6.26 23.29
CA THR A 834 -7.42 5.61 22.75
C THR A 834 -8.63 6.54 22.88
N GLY A 835 -9.33 6.81 21.77
CA GLY A 835 -10.42 7.78 21.78
C GLY A 835 -10.80 8.37 20.43
N HIS A 836 -11.76 9.29 20.43
CA HIS A 836 -12.00 10.16 19.29
C HIS A 836 -10.83 11.12 19.06
N GLY A 837 -10.69 11.56 17.82
CA GLY A 837 -9.57 12.38 17.39
C GLY A 837 -9.61 12.62 15.90
N GLY A 838 -8.61 13.35 15.43
CA GLY A 838 -8.42 13.65 14.02
C GLY A 838 -6.95 13.84 13.70
N GLY A 839 -6.65 14.23 12.46
CA GLY A 839 -5.27 14.34 11.99
C GLY A 839 -4.35 15.19 12.88
N HIS A 840 -4.90 16.15 13.62
CA HIS A 840 -4.15 17.14 14.40
C HIS A 840 -4.44 17.16 15.91
N ILE A 841 -5.26 16.22 16.43
CA ILE A 841 -5.81 16.31 17.78
C ILE A 841 -6.13 14.94 18.40
N TRP A 842 -5.88 14.82 19.69
CA TRP A 842 -6.41 13.76 20.55
C TRP A 842 -7.56 14.28 21.41
N ALA A 843 -8.68 13.54 21.38
CA ALA A 843 -9.94 13.80 22.07
C ALA A 843 -10.70 15.07 21.64
N ASP A 844 -12.03 15.00 21.67
CA ASP A 844 -12.92 16.13 21.33
C ASP A 844 -12.73 17.32 22.29
N SER A 845 -12.25 17.07 23.50
CA SER A 845 -11.88 18.07 24.50
C SER A 845 -10.54 18.77 24.21
N SER A 846 -9.89 18.48 23.07
CA SER A 846 -8.58 19.02 22.71
C SER A 846 -7.48 18.69 23.73
N LEU A 847 -7.40 17.42 24.16
CA LEU A 847 -6.44 16.98 25.17
C LEU A 847 -4.98 17.23 24.73
N PHE A 848 -4.68 17.02 23.44
CA PHE A 848 -3.35 17.27 22.88
C PHE A 848 -3.45 17.58 21.39
N THR A 849 -2.80 18.65 20.94
CA THR A 849 -2.87 19.17 19.57
C THR A 849 -1.49 19.30 18.93
N LEU A 850 -1.45 19.59 17.62
CA LEU A 850 -0.19 19.92 16.93
C LEU A 850 0.61 21.06 17.59
N ASN A 851 -0.08 22.04 18.18
CA ASN A 851 0.58 23.19 18.82
C ASN A 851 1.26 22.81 20.13
N ASP A 852 0.84 21.72 20.77
CA ASP A 852 1.38 21.28 22.05
C ASP A 852 2.67 20.47 21.89
N VAL A 853 2.91 19.90 20.70
CA VAL A 853 4.10 19.08 20.41
C VAL A 853 5.40 19.83 20.71
N GLN A 854 5.46 21.13 20.45
CA GLN A 854 6.65 21.95 20.69
C GLN A 854 7.02 22.09 22.18
N PHE A 855 6.10 21.77 23.10
CA PHE A 855 6.34 21.81 24.55
C PHE A 855 6.87 20.48 25.12
N LEU A 856 7.15 19.50 24.26
CA LEU A 856 7.81 18.26 24.66
C LEU A 856 9.33 18.47 24.75
N LEU A 857 9.85 18.36 25.97
CA LEU A 857 11.25 18.61 26.35
C LEU A 857 12.01 17.32 26.71
N ASN A 858 11.49 16.17 26.26
CA ASN A 858 11.98 14.84 26.58
C ASN A 858 13.09 14.34 25.61
N LYS A 859 14.02 15.22 25.19
CA LYS A 859 15.09 14.95 24.19
C LYS A 859 15.75 13.58 24.31
N ASN A 860 16.09 13.19 25.54
CA ASN A 860 16.83 11.96 25.83
C ASN A 860 15.94 10.80 26.31
N ARG A 861 14.63 11.01 26.37
CA ARG A 861 13.60 10.05 26.76
C ARG A 861 12.40 10.08 25.77
N PRO A 862 12.63 10.00 24.45
CA PRO A 862 11.54 9.93 23.49
C PRO A 862 10.76 8.62 23.67
N ALA A 863 9.43 8.71 23.58
CA ALA A 863 8.52 7.60 23.83
C ALA A 863 8.16 6.84 22.54
N PHE A 864 7.81 5.56 22.65
CA PHE A 864 6.99 4.91 21.63
C PHE A 864 5.54 5.37 21.83
N VAL A 865 4.95 5.96 20.79
CA VAL A 865 3.59 6.52 20.83
C VAL A 865 2.64 5.64 20.04
N THR A 866 1.46 5.37 20.57
CA THR A 866 0.36 4.75 19.83
C THR A 866 -0.89 5.59 19.91
N SER A 867 -1.53 5.80 18.75
CA SER A 867 -2.72 6.64 18.59
C SER A 867 -3.83 5.81 17.95
N PHE A 868 -4.71 5.22 18.77
CA PHE A 868 -5.89 4.47 18.34
C PHE A 868 -7.06 5.43 18.19
N THR A 869 -7.03 6.14 17.07
CA THR A 869 -7.98 7.19 16.69
C THR A 869 -7.84 7.50 15.20
N CYS A 870 -8.74 8.31 14.65
CA CYS A 870 -8.77 8.64 13.23
C CYS A 870 -7.61 9.56 12.79
N PHE A 871 -7.03 9.29 11.62
CA PHE A 871 -6.12 10.16 10.84
C PHE A 871 -4.81 10.67 11.49
N THR A 872 -4.50 10.36 12.75
CA THR A 872 -3.29 10.90 13.41
C THR A 872 -1.97 10.52 12.72
N SER A 873 -1.98 9.47 11.90
CA SER A 873 -0.85 9.03 11.06
C SER A 873 -1.12 9.21 9.56
N TYR A 874 -2.03 10.11 9.15
CA TYR A 874 -2.34 10.39 7.75
C TYR A 874 -1.23 11.20 7.07
N PHE A 875 -0.11 10.52 6.81
CA PHE A 875 1.13 11.11 6.29
C PHE A 875 1.06 11.52 4.81
N ASP A 876 0.01 11.13 4.11
CA ASP A 876 -0.20 11.47 2.71
C ASP A 876 -0.98 12.78 2.51
N ASP A 877 -1.21 13.60 3.55
CA ASP A 877 -1.86 14.91 3.40
C ASP A 877 -0.90 15.96 2.78
N PRO A 878 -1.15 16.46 1.55
CA PRO A 878 -0.23 17.34 0.83
C PRO A 878 0.12 18.59 1.64
N GLY A 879 1.40 18.71 2.00
CA GLY A 879 1.94 19.90 2.67
C GLY A 879 1.55 20.06 4.14
N LYS A 880 0.82 19.13 4.75
CA LYS A 880 0.46 19.14 6.18
C LYS A 880 0.98 17.90 6.89
N SER A 881 1.29 18.00 8.18
CA SER A 881 1.77 16.85 8.94
C SER A 881 0.70 16.43 9.94
N GLY A 882 0.42 15.14 9.99
CA GLY A 882 -0.36 14.54 11.06
C GLY A 882 0.36 14.66 12.40
N LEU A 883 -0.40 14.47 13.48
CA LEU A 883 0.11 14.57 14.85
C LEU A 883 1.28 13.62 15.10
N ASN A 884 1.19 12.37 14.64
CA ASN A 884 2.24 11.38 14.84
C ASN A 884 3.51 11.71 14.04
N GLU A 885 3.38 12.27 12.84
CA GLU A 885 4.53 12.74 12.07
C GLU A 885 5.25 13.89 12.77
N LYS A 886 4.48 14.86 13.30
CA LYS A 886 5.05 16.00 14.04
C LYS A 886 5.79 15.53 15.30
N LEU A 887 5.24 14.54 16.01
CA LEU A 887 5.86 13.93 17.19
C LEU A 887 7.18 13.22 16.84
N VAL A 888 7.23 12.46 15.75
CA VAL A 888 8.45 11.75 15.30
C VAL A 888 9.48 12.73 14.70
N ASN A 889 9.04 13.81 14.07
CA ASN A 889 9.94 14.79 13.46
C ASN A 889 10.45 15.86 14.44
N LEU A 890 9.97 15.90 15.69
CA LEU A 890 10.50 16.81 16.70
C LEU A 890 11.94 16.43 17.05
N GLU A 891 12.87 17.34 16.77
CA GLU A 891 14.33 17.10 16.89
C GLU A 891 14.78 16.89 18.36
N GLU A 892 14.23 17.72 19.25
CA GLU A 892 14.64 17.86 20.65
C GLU A 892 13.66 17.18 21.64
N GLY A 893 12.85 16.22 21.18
CA GLY A 893 11.89 15.53 22.02
C GLY A 893 10.92 14.64 21.25
N GLY A 894 9.70 14.54 21.78
CA GLY A 894 8.59 13.90 21.10
C GLY A 894 8.64 12.38 21.18
N ALA A 895 8.33 11.75 20.04
CA ALA A 895 8.31 10.30 19.90
C ALA A 895 9.62 9.79 19.30
N ILE A 896 10.01 8.58 19.70
CA ILE A 896 11.01 7.81 18.95
C ILE A 896 10.32 7.14 17.78
N ALA A 897 9.17 6.48 18.00
CA ALA A 897 8.33 5.80 17.01
C ALA A 897 6.87 6.20 17.25
N ALA A 898 6.05 6.17 16.20
CA ALA A 898 4.61 6.26 16.32
C ALA A 898 3.88 5.15 15.55
N PHE A 899 2.75 4.67 16.07
CA PHE A 899 1.85 3.72 15.41
C PHE A 899 0.41 4.23 15.50
N GLY A 900 -0.29 4.32 14.37
CA GLY A 900 -1.66 4.83 14.33
C GLY A 900 -2.32 4.66 12.97
N SER A 901 -3.54 5.19 12.84
CA SER A 901 -4.36 5.07 11.63
C SER A 901 -4.07 6.19 10.61
N THR A 902 -4.01 5.83 9.32
CA THR A 902 -4.11 6.77 8.20
C THR A 902 -5.54 7.13 7.87
N GLY A 903 -6.51 6.28 8.19
CA GLY A 903 -7.91 6.49 7.86
C GLY A 903 -8.79 6.69 9.08
N LEU A 904 -10.08 6.38 8.91
CA LEU A 904 -10.97 6.18 10.04
C LEU A 904 -10.55 4.96 10.87
N GLY A 905 -10.56 5.15 12.19
CA GLY A 905 -10.54 4.08 13.18
C GLY A 905 -11.96 3.67 13.53
N TRP A 906 -12.14 2.44 14.00
CA TRP A 906 -13.43 1.92 14.46
C TRP A 906 -13.27 1.47 15.90
N VAL A 907 -14.06 2.03 16.82
CA VAL A 907 -13.92 1.79 18.29
C VAL A 907 -13.61 0.33 18.63
N LYS A 908 -14.43 -0.61 18.13
CA LYS A 908 -14.22 -2.04 18.39
C LYS A 908 -13.01 -2.62 17.66
N GLY A 909 -12.80 -2.25 16.39
CA GLY A 909 -11.66 -2.74 15.59
C GLY A 909 -10.33 -2.30 16.20
N ASP A 910 -10.25 -1.04 16.62
CA ASP A 910 -9.12 -0.42 17.29
C ASP A 910 -8.84 -1.15 18.60
N TYR A 911 -9.85 -1.38 19.44
CA TYR A 911 -9.69 -2.11 20.71
C TYR A 911 -9.10 -3.52 20.53
N TYR A 912 -9.55 -4.29 19.54
CA TYR A 912 -8.95 -5.61 19.29
C TYR A 912 -7.49 -5.49 18.83
N MET A 913 -7.17 -4.48 18.03
CA MET A 913 -5.80 -4.24 17.62
C MET A 913 -4.93 -3.79 18.81
N GLU A 914 -5.47 -3.05 19.77
CA GLU A 914 -4.83 -2.74 21.05
C GLU A 914 -4.55 -4.01 21.87
N GLN A 915 -5.50 -4.95 21.94
CA GLN A 915 -5.28 -6.24 22.62
C GLN A 915 -4.11 -7.01 21.99
N GLY A 916 -4.06 -7.10 20.66
CA GLY A 916 -2.93 -7.71 19.94
C GLY A 916 -1.60 -7.01 20.24
N LEU A 917 -1.61 -5.68 20.30
CA LEU A 917 -0.44 -4.86 20.61
C LEU A 917 0.06 -5.08 22.04
N PHE A 918 -0.83 -4.97 23.03
CA PHE A 918 -0.48 -5.15 24.44
C PHE A 918 -0.04 -6.59 24.73
N ASN A 919 -0.69 -7.58 24.11
CA ASN A 919 -0.25 -8.97 24.20
C ASN A 919 1.18 -9.14 23.65
N SER A 920 1.48 -8.55 22.49
CA SER A 920 2.80 -8.63 21.87
C SER A 920 3.88 -7.93 22.71
N LEU A 921 3.59 -6.72 23.21
CA LEU A 921 4.51 -5.91 24.02
C LEU A 921 4.81 -6.56 25.39
N PHE A 922 3.78 -6.97 26.11
CA PHE A 922 3.89 -7.27 27.54
C PHE A 922 3.86 -8.77 27.88
N ARG A 923 3.20 -9.61 27.08
CA ARG A 923 3.08 -11.06 27.34
C ARG A 923 4.04 -11.90 26.48
N ASN A 924 4.10 -11.66 25.16
CA ASN A 924 4.99 -12.41 24.27
C ASN A 924 6.47 -12.09 24.54
N GLY A 925 6.75 -10.91 25.09
CA GLY A 925 8.07 -10.37 25.40
C GLY A 925 8.80 -9.86 24.15
N SER A 926 8.05 -9.55 23.08
CA SER A 926 8.58 -9.08 21.80
C SER A 926 9.29 -7.74 21.99
N ARG A 927 10.52 -7.65 21.47
CA ARG A 927 11.43 -6.54 21.82
C ARG A 927 11.59 -5.53 20.69
N ARG A 928 11.50 -5.97 19.45
CA ARG A 928 11.60 -5.09 18.28
C ARG A 928 10.22 -4.62 17.89
N ILE A 929 10.07 -3.32 17.63
CA ILE A 929 8.78 -2.76 17.24
C ILE A 929 8.27 -3.42 15.94
N GLY A 930 9.15 -3.72 14.98
CA GLY A 930 8.79 -4.51 13.80
C GLY A 930 8.09 -5.83 14.13
N GLN A 931 8.67 -6.59 15.06
CA GLN A 931 8.12 -7.87 15.53
C GLN A 931 6.75 -7.66 16.19
N VAL A 932 6.65 -6.70 17.11
CA VAL A 932 5.42 -6.36 17.84
C VAL A 932 4.28 -6.01 16.88
N ILE A 933 4.54 -5.19 15.87
CA ILE A 933 3.52 -4.76 14.90
C ILE A 933 3.08 -5.92 14.00
N VAL A 934 4.01 -6.76 13.53
CA VAL A 934 3.64 -7.94 12.74
C VAL A 934 2.78 -8.90 13.57
N GLU A 935 3.17 -9.18 14.81
CA GLU A 935 2.37 -10.01 15.72
C GLU A 935 0.98 -9.41 15.96
N THR A 936 0.89 -8.10 16.16
CA THR A 936 -0.37 -7.36 16.32
C THR A 936 -1.28 -7.52 15.10
N LYS A 937 -0.74 -7.30 13.90
CA LYS A 937 -1.50 -7.39 12.64
C LYS A 937 -1.98 -8.81 12.37
N VAL A 938 -1.12 -9.81 12.57
CA VAL A 938 -1.48 -11.22 12.40
C VAL A 938 -2.51 -11.63 13.47
N TRP A 939 -2.37 -11.17 14.72
CA TRP A 939 -3.34 -11.42 15.77
C TRP A 939 -4.73 -10.85 15.41
N MET A 940 -4.79 -9.63 14.88
CA MET A 940 -6.04 -9.03 14.42
C MET A 940 -6.67 -9.84 13.27
N LEU A 941 -5.87 -10.26 12.29
CA LEU A 941 -6.33 -11.07 11.15
C LEU A 941 -6.93 -12.41 11.62
N LEU A 942 -6.37 -13.01 12.68
CA LEU A 942 -6.82 -14.29 13.21
C LEU A 942 -8.11 -14.19 14.02
N ASN A 943 -8.28 -13.10 14.77
CA ASN A 943 -9.31 -12.97 15.82
C ASN A 943 -10.43 -11.99 15.45
N THR A 944 -10.47 -11.49 14.22
CA THR A 944 -11.56 -10.64 13.72
C THR A 944 -12.07 -11.18 12.38
N TYR A 945 -13.38 -11.07 12.13
CA TYR A 945 -13.97 -11.55 10.88
C TYR A 945 -13.69 -10.57 9.72
N HIS A 946 -13.62 -11.11 8.50
CA HIS A 946 -13.04 -10.59 7.24
C HIS A 946 -13.16 -9.10 6.84
N SER A 947 -14.01 -8.28 7.46
CA SER A 947 -14.38 -6.94 6.97
C SER A 947 -13.48 -5.78 7.44
N LEU A 948 -12.56 -5.99 8.39
CA LEU A 948 -11.71 -4.93 9.00
C LEU A 948 -10.22 -5.02 8.62
N LYS A 949 -9.91 -5.35 7.36
CA LYS A 949 -8.51 -5.50 6.93
C LYS A 949 -7.77 -4.14 6.81
N VAL A 950 -7.01 -3.83 7.88
CA VAL A 950 -5.75 -3.05 8.00
C VAL A 950 -5.71 -1.61 7.43
N ASN A 951 -6.11 -0.64 8.26
CA ASN A 951 -5.91 0.82 8.03
C ASN A 951 -4.74 1.42 8.85
N MET A 952 -3.95 0.60 9.56
CA MET A 952 -2.94 1.10 10.52
C MET A 952 -1.50 0.91 10.07
N ILE A 953 -0.70 1.96 10.25
CA ILE A 953 0.67 2.10 9.75
C ILE A 953 1.64 2.47 10.88
N SER A 954 2.88 2.01 10.74
CA SER A 954 4.00 2.30 11.62
C SER A 954 4.90 3.39 11.03
N LEU A 955 5.04 4.48 11.76
CA LEU A 955 5.93 5.60 11.45
C LEU A 955 7.24 5.47 12.27
N LEU A 956 8.18 4.62 11.82
CA LEU A 956 9.62 4.65 12.17
C LEU A 956 10.44 3.56 11.42
N ASP A 957 11.77 3.59 11.56
CA ASP A 957 12.65 2.41 11.62
C ASP A 957 12.16 1.32 12.60
N MET A 958 11.82 0.16 12.02
CA MET A 958 11.28 -1.01 12.71
C MET A 958 12.32 -1.92 13.39
N ALA A 959 13.62 -1.67 13.17
CA ALA A 959 14.71 -2.43 13.78
C ALA A 959 15.03 -1.98 15.21
N PHE A 960 14.44 -0.87 15.68
CA PHE A 960 14.61 -0.39 17.04
C PHE A 960 14.04 -1.36 18.09
N GLU A 961 14.78 -1.57 19.19
CA GLU A 961 14.40 -2.42 20.32
C GLU A 961 13.75 -1.61 21.45
N HIS A 962 12.45 -1.79 21.68
CA HIS A 962 11.75 -1.21 22.83
C HIS A 962 12.38 -1.69 24.14
N ARG A 963 13.01 -0.78 24.88
CA ARG A 963 13.83 -1.12 26.05
C ARG A 963 12.99 -1.17 27.32
N THR A 964 12.56 -2.37 27.72
CA THR A 964 11.98 -2.65 29.05
C THR A 964 13.02 -3.30 29.97
N SER A 965 12.90 -3.15 31.30
CA SER A 965 13.97 -3.49 32.27
C SER A 965 14.35 -4.97 32.39
N GLN A 966 13.64 -5.92 31.76
CA GLN A 966 14.13 -7.30 31.63
C GLN A 966 15.50 -7.38 30.90
N THR A 967 15.85 -6.32 30.17
CA THR A 967 17.15 -6.15 29.50
C THR A 967 18.35 -6.10 30.46
N GLU A 968 18.18 -5.77 31.74
CA GLU A 968 19.35 -5.58 32.64
C GLU A 968 19.70 -6.83 33.48
N ARG A 969 18.81 -7.81 33.65
CA ARG A 969 19.17 -9.08 34.32
C ARG A 969 20.07 -9.99 33.48
N THR A 970 20.09 -9.81 32.15
CA THR A 970 20.96 -10.59 31.25
C THR A 970 22.31 -9.92 30.98
N TYR A 971 22.43 -8.60 31.20
CA TYR A 971 23.67 -7.84 31.05
C TYR A 971 24.39 -7.55 32.38
N SER A 972 23.85 -7.99 33.51
CA SER A 972 24.47 -7.90 34.85
C SER A 972 25.12 -9.22 35.30
N ALA A 973 25.73 -9.97 34.38
CA ALA A 973 26.81 -10.86 34.76
C ALA A 973 28.08 -10.00 34.94
N PRO A 974 28.75 -10.05 36.10
CA PRO A 974 29.76 -9.06 36.44
C PRO A 974 31.04 -9.27 35.62
N PHE A 975 31.32 -8.36 34.69
CA PHE A 975 32.70 -8.03 34.36
C PHE A 975 33.30 -7.25 35.53
N ALA A 976 33.77 -7.96 36.55
CA ALA A 976 34.70 -7.45 37.57
C ALA A 976 35.24 -8.59 38.45
N THR A 977 36.24 -9.34 37.97
CA THR A 977 37.58 -9.55 38.56
C THR A 977 38.35 -10.60 37.77
#